data_AF-A0CPS2-F1
#
_entry.id   AF-A0CPS2-F1
#
_cell.length_a   1.000
_cell.length_b   1.000
_cell.length_c   1.000
_cell.angle_alpha   90.00
_cell.angle_beta   90.00
_cell.angle_gamma   90.00
#
_symmetry.space_group_name_H-M   'P 1'
#
loop_
_entity.id
_entity.type
_entity.pdbx_description
1 polymer ?
#
loop_
_entity_poly.entity_id
_entity_poly.type
_entity_poly.pdbx_seq_one_letter_code
_entity_poly.pdbx_strand_id
1 'polypeptide(L)'
;MSIAEQKFMVDAQGRNLVEMRPPGIQNNQPNDIQITAEQLLKDAEIHQTKEIRPPQQRIMDEAELQEYKFRKRILFENRVRRQRNYLGIWIRYAQFEEGLLEFRRARSIYERALEVDPSNIGVWMKYIEMEMRHKFINHARNVFERAIYQMPRIDQFWFKYSYMEEVLGNYQAAREIFNRWMTWKPEEKAWMAFLKFEERMGERENQRQIMYKYMEAFPKLKVYLKVAKFEIKQKAWESARNIYERTLEELGQEALKEEYFIDFGRFEIRNKEYERAREIFRFGLKNIAKDKAYQLYQEYLAFEKQYGEKDEIDQIILNKRRIFYKELISQNAYNYDAWFDLANLEMSTKDVNRIRESFEAAIKNVPPGNEKRFWRRYIYLWYNYAVFEELEANNIQKAIEIFERAIQLVPHQQFTFSKLWILYAQLLVRSKDIDKMRKVYGLAIGICPNIKIFQEYIQIELQLANIDRARILYQRFIEIFPDNPIPWIKFAEFENDLEEYERSEMIFELALQNNQMNMPETIWRAYIDNQIKLQNYEKVRELYEKLLERSKHVKIWISYAQFELSIKNITGFRAVMQRGEKCYIGKPELKEERAILLEQWKDMEIEIGDEQEIKKISDKQPTKTIKKRKIKLLGDESEDFGYEEYYDYIFPEENPQQKNLGMLLNNAKLWKQQQEQKNG
;
A
#
# COMPACT_ATOMS: atom_id res chain seq x y z
N MET A 1 42.73 -53.61 0.27
CA MET A 1 44.06 -54.00 -0.23
C MET A 1 45.02 -53.99 0.96
N SER A 2 45.66 -55.13 1.17
CA SER A 2 46.70 -55.38 2.18
C SER A 2 47.80 -54.30 2.13
N ILE A 3 48.10 -53.67 3.25
CA ILE A 3 49.34 -52.90 3.43
C ILE A 3 50.18 -53.61 4.50
N ALA A 4 50.91 -54.59 3.98
CA ALA A 4 52.23 -55.09 4.34
C ALA A 4 52.75 -54.86 5.78
N GLU A 5 52.87 -55.98 6.50
CA GLU A 5 53.81 -56.18 7.61
C GLU A 5 55.23 -55.77 7.20
N GLN A 6 55.76 -54.68 7.78
CA GLN A 6 57.18 -54.36 7.69
C GLN A 6 57.95 -55.27 8.66
N LYS A 7 58.47 -56.39 8.14
CA LYS A 7 59.52 -57.18 8.81
C LYS A 7 60.80 -56.35 8.85
N PHE A 8 61.20 -55.92 10.05
CA PHE A 8 62.53 -55.35 10.29
C PHE A 8 63.56 -56.49 10.28
N MET A 9 64.39 -56.56 9.24
CA MET A 9 65.61 -57.38 9.27
C MET A 9 66.74 -56.56 9.89
N VAL A 10 67.41 -57.14 10.87
CA VAL A 10 68.45 -56.52 11.69
C VAL A 10 69.76 -57.24 11.40
N ASP A 11 70.80 -56.53 10.97
CA ASP A 11 72.15 -57.12 10.86
C ASP A 11 72.70 -57.47 12.26
N ALA A 12 73.70 -58.36 12.35
CA ALA A 12 74.24 -58.90 13.61
C ALA A 12 74.78 -57.87 14.65
N GLN A 13 74.69 -56.56 14.36
CA GLN A 13 75.01 -55.45 15.25
C GLN A 13 73.81 -54.55 15.60
N GLY A 14 72.56 -54.97 15.36
CA GLY A 14 71.39 -54.25 15.89
C GLY A 14 71.05 -52.93 15.19
N ARG A 15 71.63 -52.64 14.02
CA ARG A 15 71.34 -51.41 13.27
C ARG A 15 70.15 -51.64 12.35
N ASN A 16 69.12 -50.81 12.52
CA ASN A 16 67.97 -50.76 11.62
C ASN A 16 68.45 -50.27 10.24
N LEU A 17 68.48 -51.16 9.24
CA LEU A 17 68.70 -50.79 7.85
C LEU A 17 67.45 -50.04 7.37
N VAL A 18 67.54 -48.71 7.31
CA VAL A 18 66.52 -47.90 6.63
C VAL A 18 66.70 -48.15 5.14
N GLU A 19 65.83 -48.98 4.55
CA GLU A 19 65.64 -48.96 3.11
C GLU A 19 65.21 -47.54 2.72
N MET A 20 66.14 -46.75 2.18
CA MET A 20 65.77 -45.52 1.48
C MET A 20 65.04 -45.94 0.22
N ARG A 21 63.72 -46.11 0.34
CA ARG A 21 62.84 -46.24 -0.82
C ARG A 21 63.07 -45.00 -1.69
N PRO A 22 63.27 -45.15 -3.01
CA PRO A 22 63.41 -43.99 -3.89
C PRO A 22 62.22 -43.06 -3.66
N PRO A 23 62.40 -41.72 -3.71
CA PRO A 23 61.33 -40.78 -3.42
C PRO A 23 60.14 -41.13 -4.30
N GLY A 24 59.08 -41.64 -3.66
CA GLY A 24 57.86 -42.02 -4.36
C GLY A 24 57.37 -40.79 -5.09
N ILE A 25 57.00 -40.96 -6.36
CA ILE A 25 56.45 -39.87 -7.18
C ILE A 25 55.24 -39.33 -6.43
N GLN A 26 55.38 -38.14 -5.83
CA GLN A 26 54.28 -37.48 -5.12
C GLN A 26 53.33 -36.98 -6.19
N ASN A 27 52.14 -37.56 -6.23
CA ASN A 27 51.12 -37.11 -7.15
C ASN A 27 50.57 -35.78 -6.61
N ASN A 28 51.06 -34.66 -7.14
CA ASN A 28 50.64 -33.30 -6.76
C ASN A 28 49.29 -32.90 -7.38
N GLN A 29 48.51 -33.89 -7.85
CA GLN A 29 47.14 -33.67 -8.26
C GLN A 29 46.30 -33.28 -7.04
N PRO A 30 45.32 -32.37 -7.20
CA PRO A 30 44.44 -32.01 -6.10
C PRO A 30 43.70 -33.26 -5.61
N ASN A 31 43.75 -33.49 -4.30
CA ASN A 31 43.09 -34.64 -3.70
C ASN A 31 41.57 -34.47 -3.79
N ASP A 32 40.85 -35.51 -4.24
CA ASP A 32 39.39 -35.45 -4.48
C ASP A 32 38.60 -35.10 -3.20
N ILE A 33 39.16 -35.45 -2.03
CA ILE A 33 38.59 -35.13 -0.73
C ILE A 33 39.54 -34.17 -0.01
N GLN A 34 39.07 -32.95 0.21
CA GLN A 34 39.79 -31.96 1.01
C GLN A 34 39.52 -32.24 2.50
N ILE A 35 40.59 -32.38 3.28
CA ILE A 35 40.48 -32.62 4.73
C ILE A 35 39.82 -31.39 5.37
N THR A 36 38.65 -31.58 5.98
CA THR A 36 37.94 -30.50 6.67
C THR A 36 38.25 -30.50 8.15
N ALA A 37 38.07 -29.35 8.81
CA ALA A 37 38.23 -29.24 10.26
C ALA A 37 37.32 -30.22 11.04
N GLU A 38 36.16 -30.56 10.49
CA GLU A 38 35.24 -31.55 11.07
C GLU A 38 35.87 -32.95 11.12
N GLN A 39 36.58 -33.36 10.06
CA GLN A 39 37.23 -34.67 10.02
C GLN A 39 38.35 -34.77 11.06
N LEU A 40 39.12 -33.70 11.24
CA LEU A 40 40.16 -33.63 12.28
C LEU A 40 39.57 -33.70 13.70
N LEU A 41 38.44 -33.03 13.96
CA LEU A 41 37.77 -33.10 15.26
C LEU A 41 37.20 -34.50 15.55
N LYS A 42 36.62 -35.16 14.53
CA LYS A 42 36.15 -36.55 14.64
C LYS A 42 37.30 -37.51 14.93
N ASP A 43 38.42 -37.33 14.24
CA ASP A 43 39.60 -38.17 14.45
C ASP A 43 40.20 -37.97 15.85
N ALA A 44 40.26 -36.71 16.32
CA ALA A 44 40.67 -36.39 17.68
C ALA A 44 39.74 -36.98 18.75
N GLU A 45 38.43 -37.01 18.52
CA GLU A 45 37.46 -37.65 19.43
C GLU A 45 37.65 -39.17 19.47
N ILE A 46 37.87 -39.81 18.31
CA ILE A 46 38.14 -41.25 18.22
C ILE A 46 39.43 -41.61 18.97
N HIS A 47 40.43 -40.75 18.91
CA HIS A 47 41.72 -40.94 19.56
C HIS A 47 41.77 -40.40 21.00
N GLN A 48 40.68 -39.84 21.53
CA GLN A 48 40.63 -39.41 22.93
C GLN A 48 40.75 -40.64 23.84
N THR A 49 41.85 -40.72 24.60
CA THR A 49 42.07 -41.83 25.54
C THR A 49 40.94 -41.87 26.56
N LYS A 50 40.17 -42.98 26.57
CA LYS A 50 39.06 -43.15 27.51
C LYS A 50 39.56 -43.06 28.95
N GLU A 51 38.83 -42.34 29.80
CA GLU A 51 39.13 -42.30 31.23
C GLU A 51 39.14 -43.72 31.83
N ILE A 52 40.24 -44.09 32.50
CA ILE A 52 40.36 -45.38 33.18
C ILE A 52 39.39 -45.38 34.36
N ARG A 53 38.31 -46.17 34.25
CA ARG A 53 37.37 -46.37 35.35
C ARG A 53 37.93 -47.39 36.34
N PRO A 54 37.87 -47.14 37.66
CA PRO A 54 38.32 -48.13 38.64
C PRO A 54 37.47 -49.43 38.53
N PRO A 55 38.06 -50.61 38.82
CA PRO A 55 37.34 -51.87 38.77
C PRO A 55 36.18 -51.88 39.80
N GLN A 56 35.09 -52.54 39.45
CA GLN A 56 33.95 -52.71 40.36
C GLN A 56 34.35 -53.63 41.53
N GLN A 57 34.44 -53.08 42.73
CA GLN A 57 34.70 -53.82 43.97
C GLN A 57 33.37 -54.08 44.69
N ARG A 58 33.10 -55.33 45.10
CA ARG A 58 31.98 -55.68 45.98
C ARG A 58 32.45 -55.60 47.43
N ILE A 59 31.66 -54.95 48.28
CA ILE A 59 31.95 -54.80 49.71
C ILE A 59 31.30 -55.98 50.43
N MET A 60 32.08 -56.80 51.14
CA MET A 60 31.60 -58.04 51.76
C MET A 60 31.39 -57.88 53.27
N ASP A 61 32.33 -57.23 53.95
CA ASP A 61 32.37 -57.16 55.41
C ASP A 61 32.13 -55.75 55.97
N GLU A 62 31.74 -55.67 57.24
CA GLU A 62 31.57 -54.39 57.94
C GLU A 62 32.90 -53.62 58.04
N ALA A 63 34.02 -54.32 58.21
CA ALA A 63 35.36 -53.71 58.23
C ALA A 63 35.70 -53.04 56.88
N GLU A 64 35.43 -53.72 55.76
CA GLU A 64 35.62 -53.16 54.42
C GLU A 64 34.68 -51.97 54.15
N LEU A 65 33.44 -52.03 54.65
CA LEU A 65 32.50 -50.91 54.59
C LEU A 65 33.01 -49.71 55.39
N GLN A 66 33.56 -49.94 56.59
CA GLN A 66 34.14 -48.88 57.41
C GLN A 66 35.38 -48.25 56.75
N GLU A 67 36.24 -49.05 56.12
CA GLU A 67 37.39 -48.54 55.36
C GLU A 67 36.93 -47.74 54.12
N TYR A 68 35.93 -48.23 53.40
CA TYR A 68 35.31 -47.49 52.31
C TYR A 68 34.74 -46.14 52.77
N LYS A 69 33.98 -46.14 53.89
CA LYS A 69 33.45 -44.92 54.52
C LYS A 69 34.58 -43.97 54.90
N PHE A 70 35.63 -44.48 55.55
CA PHE A 70 36.77 -43.68 55.99
C PHE A 70 37.50 -43.02 54.82
N ARG A 71 37.85 -43.80 53.79
CA ARG A 71 38.50 -43.31 52.57
C ARG A 71 37.66 -42.26 51.85
N LYS A 72 36.35 -42.48 51.73
CA LYS A 72 35.44 -41.50 51.10
C LYS A 72 35.28 -40.25 51.94
N ARG A 73 35.17 -40.35 53.26
CA ARG A 73 35.09 -39.21 54.18
C ARG A 73 36.35 -38.36 54.14
N ILE A 74 37.53 -38.97 54.17
CA ILE A 74 38.79 -38.22 54.01
C ILE A 74 38.82 -37.49 52.67
N LEU A 75 38.41 -38.15 51.60
CA LEU A 75 38.37 -37.53 50.28
C LEU A 75 37.40 -36.33 50.25
N PHE A 76 36.22 -36.45 50.85
CA PHE A 76 35.27 -35.34 50.94
C PHE A 76 35.75 -34.24 51.87
N GLU A 77 36.25 -34.55 53.06
CA GLU A 77 36.79 -33.56 54.01
C GLU A 77 38.01 -32.84 53.42
N ASN A 78 38.90 -33.53 52.70
CA ASN A 78 40.01 -32.89 52.00
C ASN A 78 39.52 -31.98 50.88
N ARG A 79 38.47 -32.37 50.15
CA ARG A 79 37.86 -31.50 49.12
C ARG A 79 37.20 -30.28 49.74
N VAL A 80 36.47 -30.45 50.85
CA VAL A 80 35.87 -29.36 51.62
C VAL A 80 36.94 -28.42 52.15
N ARG A 81 38.06 -28.94 52.69
CA ARG A 81 39.18 -28.12 53.17
C ARG A 81 39.82 -27.31 52.03
N ARG A 82 40.01 -27.91 50.86
CA ARG A 82 40.58 -27.24 49.68
C ARG A 82 39.63 -26.21 49.07
N GLN A 83 38.33 -26.51 49.04
CA GLN A 83 37.29 -25.71 48.39
C GLN A 83 36.12 -25.48 49.35
N ARG A 84 36.36 -24.74 50.43
CA ARG A 84 35.37 -24.51 51.49
C ARG A 84 34.09 -23.86 50.99
N ASN A 85 34.20 -22.91 50.06
CA ASN A 85 33.08 -22.10 49.58
C ASN A 85 32.22 -22.83 48.53
N TYR A 86 32.71 -23.93 47.95
CA TYR A 86 31.95 -24.65 46.93
C TYR A 86 30.94 -25.62 47.58
N LEU A 87 29.72 -25.14 47.75
CA LEU A 87 28.62 -25.84 48.44
C LEU A 87 28.15 -27.11 47.72
N GLY A 88 28.46 -27.25 46.43
CA GLY A 88 28.19 -28.50 45.70
C GLY A 88 28.96 -29.71 46.26
N ILE A 89 30.15 -29.51 46.84
CA ILE A 89 30.89 -30.58 47.54
C ILE A 89 30.18 -30.95 48.84
N TRP A 90 29.74 -29.96 49.61
CA TRP A 90 29.01 -30.17 50.86
C TRP A 90 27.70 -30.94 50.64
N ILE A 91 26.91 -30.58 49.62
CA ILE A 91 25.68 -31.29 49.26
C ILE A 91 25.98 -32.74 48.85
N ARG A 92 26.99 -32.98 48.00
CA ARG A 92 27.38 -34.34 47.61
C ARG A 92 27.87 -35.16 48.81
N TYR A 93 28.58 -34.52 49.74
CA TYR A 93 29.04 -35.19 50.96
C TYR A 93 27.87 -35.55 51.88
N ALA A 94 26.93 -34.63 52.08
CA ALA A 94 25.74 -34.89 52.88
C ALA A 94 24.84 -35.97 52.23
N GLN A 95 24.69 -35.96 50.90
CA GLN A 95 23.99 -37.01 50.15
C GLN A 95 24.69 -38.38 50.25
N PHE A 96 26.02 -38.40 50.33
CA PHE A 96 26.77 -39.64 50.56
C PHE A 96 26.46 -40.22 51.94
N GLU A 97 26.48 -39.41 53.00
CA GLU A 97 26.08 -39.88 54.35
C GLU A 97 24.58 -40.23 54.44
N GLU A 98 23.73 -39.52 53.68
CA GLU A 98 22.31 -39.86 53.51
C GLU A 98 22.16 -41.26 52.89
N GLY A 99 22.92 -41.58 51.84
CA GLY A 99 22.92 -42.90 51.21
C GLY A 99 23.39 -44.02 52.13
N LEU A 100 24.14 -43.69 53.19
CA LEU A 100 24.56 -44.61 54.25
C LEU A 100 23.58 -44.66 55.44
N LEU A 101 22.47 -43.90 55.38
CA LEU A 101 21.47 -43.75 56.44
C LEU A 101 22.04 -43.16 57.75
N GLU A 102 23.19 -42.47 57.69
CA GLU A 102 23.82 -41.83 58.86
C GLU A 102 23.34 -40.38 59.04
N PHE A 103 22.06 -40.22 59.40
CA PHE A 103 21.39 -38.91 59.43
C PHE A 103 22.00 -37.89 60.38
N ARG A 104 22.52 -38.32 61.54
CA ARG A 104 23.18 -37.41 62.49
C ARG A 104 24.39 -36.72 61.87
N ARG A 105 25.18 -37.44 61.07
CA ARG A 105 26.34 -36.89 60.37
C ARG A 105 25.91 -36.02 59.20
N ALA A 106 24.91 -36.46 58.43
CA ALA A 106 24.35 -35.65 57.35
C ALA A 106 23.84 -34.29 57.87
N ARG A 107 23.14 -34.26 59.01
CA ARG A 107 22.72 -33.02 59.70
C ARG A 107 23.90 -32.14 60.07
N SER A 108 24.93 -32.70 60.72
CA SER A 108 26.13 -31.96 61.07
C SER A 108 26.84 -31.37 59.84
N ILE A 109 26.86 -32.08 58.71
CA ILE A 109 27.45 -31.58 57.46
C ILE A 109 26.61 -30.44 56.88
N TYR A 110 25.28 -30.56 56.89
CA TYR A 110 24.40 -29.47 56.44
C TYR A 110 24.53 -28.24 57.34
N GLU A 111 24.55 -28.39 58.67
CA GLU A 111 24.74 -27.27 59.60
C GLU A 111 26.11 -26.60 59.39
N ARG A 112 27.20 -27.39 59.24
CA ARG A 112 28.52 -26.86 58.88
C ARG A 112 28.52 -26.14 57.54
N ALA A 113 27.74 -26.62 56.56
CA ALA A 113 27.62 -25.95 55.26
C ALA A 113 26.84 -24.63 55.38
N LEU A 114 25.81 -24.58 56.25
CA LEU A 114 25.05 -23.38 56.55
C LEU A 114 25.86 -22.36 57.35
N GLU A 115 26.80 -22.80 58.20
CA GLU A 115 27.77 -21.89 58.85
C GLU A 115 28.71 -21.22 57.84
N VAL A 116 29.02 -21.90 56.72
CA VAL A 116 29.86 -21.33 55.65
C VAL A 116 29.07 -20.31 54.84
N ASP A 117 27.85 -20.64 54.43
CA ASP A 117 26.95 -19.73 53.73
C ASP A 117 25.50 -19.94 54.17
N PRO A 118 25.01 -19.10 55.10
CA PRO A 118 23.64 -19.17 55.58
C PRO A 118 22.61 -18.77 54.51
N SER A 119 23.03 -18.07 53.44
CA SER A 119 22.14 -17.53 52.42
C SER A 119 21.83 -18.52 51.29
N ASN A 120 22.52 -19.66 51.26
CA ASN A 120 22.41 -20.59 50.14
C ASN A 120 21.10 -21.40 50.17
N ILE A 121 20.20 -21.06 49.26
CA ILE A 121 18.90 -21.72 49.08
C ILE A 121 19.05 -23.23 48.83
N GLY A 122 20.03 -23.62 48.01
CA GLY A 122 20.21 -25.02 47.61
C GLY A 122 20.57 -25.93 48.79
N VAL A 123 21.37 -25.43 49.73
CA VAL A 123 21.76 -26.19 50.93
C VAL A 123 20.56 -26.39 51.85
N TRP A 124 19.83 -25.31 52.17
CA TRP A 124 18.60 -25.39 52.96
C TRP A 124 17.57 -26.33 52.33
N MET A 125 17.34 -26.22 51.02
CA MET A 125 16.40 -27.07 50.30
C MET A 125 16.79 -28.55 50.35
N LYS A 126 18.07 -28.86 50.15
CA LYS A 126 18.55 -30.25 50.21
C LYS A 126 18.51 -30.81 51.64
N TYR A 127 18.75 -29.95 52.63
CA TYR A 127 18.64 -30.33 54.03
C TYR A 127 17.19 -30.66 54.41
N ILE A 128 16.25 -29.78 54.05
CA ILE A 128 14.82 -29.96 54.24
C ILE A 128 14.32 -31.19 53.49
N GLU A 129 14.70 -31.37 52.22
CA GLU A 129 14.34 -32.55 51.41
C GLU A 129 14.85 -33.85 52.00
N MET A 130 16.00 -33.85 52.68
CA MET A 130 16.49 -35.02 53.40
C MET A 130 15.57 -35.34 54.58
N GLU A 131 15.28 -34.37 55.46
CA GLU A 131 14.39 -34.60 56.60
C GLU A 131 12.97 -35.02 56.18
N MET A 132 12.45 -34.45 55.09
CA MET A 132 11.14 -34.83 54.52
C MET A 132 11.13 -36.26 53.97
N ARG A 133 12.15 -36.66 53.20
CA ARG A 133 12.25 -38.01 52.62
C ARG A 133 12.27 -39.10 53.69
N HIS A 134 12.94 -38.83 54.82
CA HIS A 134 13.06 -39.76 55.93
C HIS A 134 11.96 -39.59 57.00
N LYS A 135 10.92 -38.78 56.73
CA LYS A 135 9.74 -38.54 57.59
C LYS A 135 10.06 -37.94 58.98
N PHE A 136 11.16 -37.19 59.11
CA PHE A 136 11.49 -36.46 60.33
C PHE A 136 10.76 -35.11 60.38
N ILE A 137 9.44 -35.14 60.55
CA ILE A 137 8.54 -33.98 60.40
C ILE A 137 8.91 -32.81 61.33
N ASN A 138 9.12 -33.08 62.63
CA ASN A 138 9.45 -32.01 63.59
C ASN A 138 10.79 -31.35 63.31
N HIS A 139 11.78 -32.12 62.82
CA HIS A 139 13.06 -31.56 62.41
C HIS A 139 12.89 -30.72 61.14
N ALA A 140 12.13 -31.20 60.17
CA ALA A 140 11.79 -30.44 58.96
C ALA A 140 11.09 -29.11 59.31
N ARG A 141 10.11 -29.10 60.23
CA ARG A 141 9.45 -27.88 60.73
C ARG A 141 10.44 -26.88 61.33
N ASN A 142 11.33 -27.34 62.20
CA ASN A 142 12.33 -26.48 62.82
C ASN A 142 13.30 -25.89 61.79
N VAL A 143 13.70 -26.69 60.79
CA VAL A 143 14.57 -26.23 59.69
C VAL A 143 13.82 -25.24 58.79
N PHE A 144 12.54 -25.47 58.49
CA PHE A 144 11.70 -24.52 57.74
C PHE A 144 11.52 -23.19 58.49
N GLU A 145 11.18 -23.22 59.78
CA GLU A 145 11.05 -22.01 60.61
C GLU A 145 12.36 -21.22 60.67
N ARG A 146 13.49 -21.91 60.82
CA ARG A 146 14.82 -21.27 60.75
C ARG A 146 15.10 -20.67 59.37
N ALA A 147 14.80 -21.40 58.29
CA ALA A 147 15.01 -20.93 56.93
C ALA A 147 14.17 -19.69 56.62
N ILE A 148 12.90 -19.68 57.03
CA ILE A 148 11.98 -18.56 56.86
C ILE A 148 12.40 -17.36 57.70
N TYR A 149 12.83 -17.57 58.95
CA TYR A 149 13.32 -16.51 59.81
C TYR A 149 14.58 -15.84 59.23
N GLN A 150 15.52 -16.64 58.73
CA GLN A 150 16.76 -16.13 58.14
C GLN A 150 16.52 -15.46 56.78
N MET A 151 15.63 -16.02 55.96
CA MET A 151 15.40 -15.60 54.58
C MET A 151 13.90 -15.49 54.25
N PRO A 152 13.20 -14.48 54.80
CA PRO A 152 11.76 -14.35 54.64
C PRO A 152 11.32 -14.00 53.22
N ARG A 153 12.22 -13.47 52.38
CA ARG A 153 11.91 -13.07 50.99
C ARG A 153 11.91 -14.23 49.99
N ILE A 154 12.35 -15.42 50.40
CA ILE A 154 12.52 -16.54 49.48
C ILE A 154 11.24 -17.37 49.47
N ASP A 155 10.43 -17.14 48.45
CA ASP A 155 9.12 -17.78 48.29
C ASP A 155 9.18 -19.31 48.26
N GLN A 156 10.29 -19.89 47.80
CA GLN A 156 10.45 -21.34 47.69
C GLN A 156 10.28 -22.07 49.04
N PHE A 157 10.75 -21.46 50.14
CA PHE A 157 10.60 -22.05 51.47
C PHE A 157 9.16 -22.00 51.93
N TRP A 158 8.48 -20.86 51.76
CA TRP A 158 7.07 -20.70 52.10
C TRP A 158 6.18 -21.68 51.34
N PHE A 159 6.36 -21.82 50.03
CA PHE A 159 5.61 -22.78 49.22
C PHE A 159 5.79 -24.22 49.68
N LYS A 160 7.04 -24.64 49.91
CA LYS A 160 7.31 -26.01 50.35
C LYS A 160 6.82 -26.25 51.78
N TYR A 161 6.90 -25.24 52.64
CA TYR A 161 6.44 -25.37 54.02
C TYR A 161 4.91 -25.47 54.10
N SER A 162 4.20 -24.59 53.38
CA SER A 162 2.74 -24.64 53.28
C SER A 162 2.28 -25.95 52.64
N TYR A 163 2.98 -26.41 51.59
CA TYR A 163 2.67 -27.69 50.93
C TYR A 163 2.91 -28.88 51.85
N MET A 164 3.97 -28.86 52.67
CA MET A 164 4.24 -29.90 53.65
C MET A 164 3.10 -29.99 54.68
N GLU A 165 2.68 -28.87 55.27
CA GLU A 165 1.58 -28.89 56.24
C GLU A 165 0.23 -29.27 55.60
N GLU A 166 0.02 -28.93 54.33
CA GLU A 166 -1.14 -29.38 53.57
C GLU A 166 -1.15 -30.89 53.35
N VAL A 167 -0.01 -31.49 52.98
CA VAL A 167 0.13 -32.96 52.82
C VAL A 167 -0.05 -33.69 54.15
N LEU A 168 0.32 -33.05 55.26
CA LEU A 168 0.10 -33.58 56.61
C LEU A 168 -1.35 -33.40 57.10
N GLY A 169 -2.19 -32.67 56.37
CA GLY A 169 -3.59 -32.39 56.74
C GLY A 169 -3.77 -31.27 57.77
N ASN A 170 -2.72 -30.52 58.13
CA ASN A 170 -2.79 -29.44 59.10
C ASN A 170 -3.16 -28.11 58.44
N TYR A 171 -4.43 -27.98 58.04
CA TYR A 171 -4.91 -26.80 57.29
C TYR A 171 -4.83 -25.48 58.08
N GLN A 172 -5.02 -25.52 59.40
CA GLN A 172 -4.90 -24.34 60.25
C GLN A 172 -3.46 -23.82 60.30
N ALA A 173 -2.48 -24.72 60.49
CA ALA A 173 -1.07 -24.36 60.46
C ALA A 173 -0.67 -23.82 59.08
N ALA A 174 -1.14 -24.44 57.99
CA ALA A 174 -0.91 -23.94 56.63
C ALA A 174 -1.45 -22.51 56.45
N ARG A 175 -2.64 -22.20 56.98
CA ARG A 175 -3.22 -20.84 56.96
C ARG A 175 -2.39 -19.84 57.76
N GLU A 176 -1.92 -20.22 58.94
CA GLU A 176 -1.05 -19.36 59.76
C GLU A 176 0.26 -19.05 59.03
N ILE A 177 0.85 -20.05 58.36
CA ILE A 177 2.04 -19.87 57.53
C ILE A 177 1.75 -18.90 56.38
N PHE A 178 0.63 -19.07 55.66
CA PHE A 178 0.24 -18.13 54.60
C PHE A 178 -0.01 -16.72 55.15
N ASN A 179 -0.72 -16.57 56.28
CA ASN A 179 -0.96 -15.27 56.89
C ASN A 179 0.34 -14.59 57.31
N ARG A 180 1.27 -15.32 57.93
CA ARG A 180 2.63 -14.83 58.25
C ARG A 180 3.35 -14.43 56.98
N TRP A 181 3.25 -15.21 55.91
CA TRP A 181 3.86 -14.88 54.63
C TRP A 181 3.30 -13.57 54.07
N MET A 182 1.98 -13.37 54.12
CA MET A 182 1.33 -12.16 53.61
C MET A 182 1.70 -10.89 54.39
N THR A 183 2.11 -11.00 55.66
CA THR A 183 2.64 -9.83 56.39
C THR A 183 3.89 -9.22 55.72
N TRP A 184 4.67 -10.04 55.00
CA TRP A 184 5.85 -9.59 54.26
C TRP A 184 5.55 -8.99 52.88
N LYS A 185 4.27 -8.94 52.48
CA LYS A 185 3.81 -8.50 51.15
C LYS A 185 4.60 -9.16 49.99
N PRO A 186 4.52 -10.50 49.86
CA PRO A 186 5.26 -11.27 48.86
C PRO A 186 4.72 -11.08 47.44
N GLU A 187 5.42 -11.59 46.43
CA GLU A 187 5.03 -11.47 45.02
C GLU A 187 3.61 -12.00 44.73
N GLU A 188 3.01 -11.58 43.61
CA GLU A 188 1.67 -12.00 43.16
C GLU A 188 1.47 -13.53 43.16
N LYS A 189 2.53 -14.31 42.88
CA LYS A 189 2.46 -15.79 42.90
C LYS A 189 2.07 -16.34 44.27
N ALA A 190 2.53 -15.71 45.35
CA ALA A 190 2.22 -16.09 46.72
C ALA A 190 0.74 -15.94 47.01
N TRP A 191 0.19 -14.76 46.69
CA TRP A 191 -1.23 -14.45 46.86
C TRP A 191 -2.11 -15.39 46.05
N MET A 192 -1.76 -15.65 44.79
CA MET A 192 -2.48 -16.61 43.95
C MET A 192 -2.45 -18.03 44.51
N ALA A 193 -1.36 -18.46 45.12
CA ALA A 193 -1.30 -19.78 45.74
C ALA A 193 -2.13 -19.86 47.01
N PHE A 194 -2.18 -18.79 47.81
CA PHE A 194 -3.05 -18.74 48.98
C PHE A 194 -4.53 -18.75 48.57
N LEU A 195 -4.89 -18.03 47.52
CA LEU A 195 -6.24 -18.04 46.95
C LEU A 195 -6.63 -19.42 46.40
N LYS A 196 -5.72 -20.12 45.73
CA LYS A 196 -5.92 -21.51 45.28
C LYS A 196 -6.00 -22.49 46.46
N PHE A 197 -5.28 -22.22 47.54
CA PHE A 197 -5.39 -23.00 48.76
C PHE A 197 -6.79 -22.86 49.37
N GLU A 198 -7.31 -21.64 49.55
CA GLU A 198 -8.67 -21.47 50.07
C GLU A 198 -9.75 -21.94 49.09
N GLU A 199 -9.51 -21.85 47.77
CA GLU A 199 -10.40 -22.44 46.76
C GLU A 199 -10.52 -23.96 46.91
N ARG A 200 -9.42 -24.65 47.21
CA ARG A 200 -9.42 -26.10 47.48
C ARG A 200 -10.13 -26.44 48.79
N MET A 201 -10.04 -25.56 49.80
CA MET A 201 -10.72 -25.74 51.09
C MET A 201 -12.20 -25.36 51.04
N GLY A 202 -12.63 -24.58 50.04
CA GLY A 202 -14.03 -24.17 49.85
C GLY A 202 -14.46 -22.96 50.69
N GLU A 203 -13.56 -22.33 51.45
CA GLU A 203 -13.86 -21.18 52.32
C GLU A 203 -13.96 -19.86 51.54
N ARG A 204 -15.16 -19.54 51.07
CA ARG A 204 -15.40 -18.38 50.18
C ARG A 204 -15.23 -17.02 50.87
N GLU A 205 -15.60 -16.92 52.14
CA GLU A 205 -15.53 -15.66 52.89
C GLU A 205 -14.08 -15.26 53.18
N ASN A 206 -13.26 -16.22 53.61
CA ASN A 206 -11.83 -16.02 53.79
C ASN A 206 -11.16 -15.66 52.46
N GLN A 207 -11.54 -16.33 51.37
CA GLN A 207 -11.04 -16.02 50.04
C GLN A 207 -11.34 -14.56 49.63
N ARG A 208 -12.53 -14.04 49.93
CA ARG A 208 -12.88 -12.62 49.70
C ARG A 208 -12.02 -11.68 50.56
N GLN A 209 -11.85 -11.98 51.85
CA GLN A 209 -11.00 -11.15 52.72
C GLN A 209 -9.54 -11.12 52.23
N ILE A 210 -9.02 -12.25 51.74
CA ILE A 210 -7.68 -12.33 51.16
C ILE A 210 -7.59 -11.52 49.88
N MET A 211 -8.63 -11.54 49.03
CA MET A 211 -8.68 -10.71 47.83
C MET A 211 -8.67 -9.21 48.15
N TYR A 212 -9.34 -8.76 49.22
CA TYR A 212 -9.25 -7.36 49.65
C TYR A 212 -7.87 -7.01 50.21
N LYS A 213 -7.27 -7.88 51.03
CA LYS A 213 -5.87 -7.72 51.46
C LYS A 213 -4.91 -7.71 50.26
N TYR A 214 -5.23 -8.45 49.20
CA TYR A 214 -4.44 -8.49 47.98
C TYR A 214 -4.54 -7.17 47.18
N MET A 215 -5.73 -6.56 47.13
CA MET A 215 -5.92 -5.22 46.58
C MET A 215 -5.11 -4.16 47.34
N GLU A 216 -5.21 -4.17 48.66
CA GLU A 216 -4.47 -3.24 49.53
C GLU A 216 -2.95 -3.41 49.41
N ALA A 217 -2.48 -4.66 49.27
CA ALA A 217 -1.06 -4.96 49.11
C ALA A 217 -0.52 -4.53 47.73
N PHE A 218 -1.33 -4.68 46.68
CA PHE A 218 -0.94 -4.38 45.30
C PHE A 218 -2.01 -3.54 44.60
N PRO A 219 -1.93 -2.20 44.68
CA PRO A 219 -2.80 -1.30 43.94
C PRO A 219 -2.40 -1.30 42.46
N LYS A 220 -2.73 -2.37 41.73
CA LYS A 220 -2.44 -2.55 40.30
C LYS A 220 -3.72 -2.94 39.59
N LEU A 221 -3.99 -2.36 38.42
CA LEU A 221 -5.21 -2.63 37.64
C LEU A 221 -5.50 -4.13 37.45
N LYS A 222 -4.48 -4.94 37.12
CA LYS A 222 -4.64 -6.39 36.92
C LYS A 222 -5.17 -7.12 38.16
N VAL A 223 -4.84 -6.63 39.36
CA VAL A 223 -5.32 -7.19 40.62
C VAL A 223 -6.80 -6.90 40.79
N TYR A 224 -7.21 -5.64 40.64
CA TYR A 224 -8.62 -5.28 40.73
C TYR A 224 -9.49 -6.00 39.69
N LEU A 225 -9.01 -6.14 38.45
CA LEU A 225 -9.72 -6.90 37.41
C LEU A 225 -9.89 -8.38 37.79
N LYS A 226 -8.89 -9.00 38.43
CA LYS A 226 -8.98 -10.38 38.92
C LYS A 226 -10.00 -10.53 40.03
N VAL A 227 -10.04 -9.58 40.97
CA VAL A 227 -11.00 -9.61 42.08
C VAL A 227 -12.42 -9.31 41.57
N ALA A 228 -12.58 -8.37 40.64
CA ALA A 228 -13.87 -8.11 40.00
C ALA A 228 -14.37 -9.37 39.26
N LYS A 229 -13.51 -10.06 38.50
CA LYS A 229 -13.83 -11.36 37.88
C LYS A 229 -14.20 -12.43 38.90
N PHE A 230 -13.60 -12.41 40.09
CA PHE A 230 -13.96 -13.32 41.18
C PHE A 230 -15.35 -13.02 41.73
N GLU A 231 -15.68 -11.77 42.03
CA GLU A 231 -17.02 -11.40 42.53
C GLU A 231 -18.12 -11.68 41.49
N ILE A 232 -17.82 -11.50 40.20
CA ILE A 232 -18.71 -11.90 39.10
C ILE A 232 -18.99 -13.41 39.13
N LYS A 233 -17.97 -14.24 39.39
CA LYS A 233 -18.16 -15.69 39.55
C LYS A 233 -19.01 -16.03 40.78
N GLN A 234 -18.86 -15.28 41.86
CA GLN A 234 -19.64 -15.44 43.09
C GLN A 234 -21.05 -14.85 43.00
N LYS A 235 -21.44 -14.26 41.85
CA LYS A 235 -22.73 -13.59 41.58
C LYS A 235 -23.02 -12.40 42.52
N ALA A 236 -22.00 -11.78 43.11
CA ALA A 236 -22.14 -10.59 43.94
C ALA A 236 -21.97 -9.33 43.06
N TRP A 237 -23.04 -8.94 42.37
CA TRP A 237 -23.01 -7.86 41.36
C TRP A 237 -22.72 -6.48 41.96
N GLU A 238 -23.32 -6.16 43.11
CA GLU A 238 -23.12 -4.87 43.79
C GLU A 238 -21.68 -4.71 44.30
N SER A 239 -21.12 -5.77 44.90
CA SER A 239 -19.72 -5.77 45.32
C SER A 239 -18.76 -5.62 44.14
N ALA A 240 -19.06 -6.24 43.00
CA ALA A 240 -18.28 -6.07 41.77
C ALA A 240 -18.34 -4.64 41.23
N ARG A 241 -19.50 -3.97 41.26
CA ARG A 241 -19.65 -2.54 40.89
C ARG A 241 -18.81 -1.64 41.78
N ASN A 242 -18.93 -1.81 43.09
CA ASN A 242 -18.17 -1.02 44.06
C ASN A 242 -16.66 -1.20 43.86
N ILE A 243 -16.21 -2.39 43.44
CA ILE A 243 -14.80 -2.62 43.10
C ILE A 243 -14.41 -1.82 41.85
N TYR A 244 -15.20 -1.85 40.78
CA TYR A 244 -14.93 -1.06 39.57
C TYR A 244 -14.92 0.45 39.87
N GLU A 245 -15.86 0.95 40.66
CA GLU A 245 -15.90 2.36 41.08
C GLU A 245 -14.68 2.72 41.95
N ARG A 246 -14.34 1.90 42.94
CA ARG A 246 -13.12 2.06 43.75
C ARG A 246 -11.85 2.03 42.92
N THR A 247 -11.79 1.25 41.84
CA THR A 247 -10.60 1.24 40.98
C THR A 247 -10.36 2.61 40.34
N LEU A 248 -11.42 3.34 39.97
CA LEU A 248 -11.29 4.66 39.37
C LEU A 248 -10.88 5.70 40.42
N GLU A 249 -11.40 5.58 41.64
CA GLU A 249 -11.05 6.45 42.77
C GLU A 249 -9.60 6.24 43.24
N GLU A 250 -9.14 5.00 43.35
CA GLU A 250 -7.82 4.67 43.94
C GLU A 250 -6.66 4.75 42.93
N LEU A 251 -6.87 4.37 41.66
CA LEU A 251 -5.80 4.33 40.65
C LEU A 251 -5.76 5.56 39.72
N GLY A 252 -6.82 6.37 39.68
CA GLY A 252 -6.89 7.58 38.86
C GLY A 252 -6.45 7.35 37.41
N GLN A 253 -5.38 8.02 36.96
CA GLN A 253 -4.87 7.92 35.58
C GLN A 253 -4.25 6.56 35.23
N GLU A 254 -3.78 5.79 36.21
CA GLU A 254 -3.18 4.47 35.96
C GLU A 254 -4.21 3.36 35.68
N ALA A 255 -5.46 3.57 36.10
CA ALA A 255 -6.61 2.71 35.78
C ALA A 255 -7.15 2.93 34.36
N LEU A 256 -6.82 4.04 33.70
CA LEU A 256 -7.29 4.39 32.36
C LEU A 256 -6.58 3.55 31.27
N LYS A 257 -6.65 2.23 31.36
CA LYS A 257 -6.19 1.29 30.34
C LYS A 257 -7.39 0.65 29.64
N GLU A 258 -7.22 0.22 28.39
CA GLU A 258 -8.27 -0.44 27.61
C GLU A 258 -8.88 -1.65 28.34
N GLU A 259 -8.04 -2.44 29.02
CA GLU A 259 -8.45 -3.64 29.75
C GLU A 259 -9.53 -3.33 30.79
N TYR A 260 -9.46 -2.17 31.46
CA TYR A 260 -10.45 -1.73 32.43
C TYR A 260 -11.82 -1.52 31.80
N PHE A 261 -11.88 -0.69 30.76
CA PHE A 261 -13.14 -0.33 30.12
C PHE A 261 -13.77 -1.52 29.39
N ILE A 262 -12.96 -2.43 28.84
CA ILE A 262 -13.47 -3.66 28.21
C ILE A 262 -14.07 -4.60 29.26
N ASP A 263 -13.37 -4.85 30.36
CA ASP A 263 -13.88 -5.73 31.41
C ASP A 263 -15.11 -5.12 32.11
N PHE A 264 -15.13 -3.80 32.34
CA PHE A 264 -16.27 -3.10 32.94
C PHE A 264 -17.47 -3.00 31.98
N GLY A 265 -17.23 -2.72 30.69
CA GLY A 265 -18.28 -2.74 29.67
C GLY A 265 -18.88 -4.14 29.51
N ARG A 266 -18.06 -5.20 29.47
CA ARG A 266 -18.54 -6.60 29.44
C ARG A 266 -19.33 -6.97 30.70
N PHE A 267 -18.97 -6.40 31.84
CA PHE A 267 -19.72 -6.59 33.08
C PHE A 267 -21.12 -5.96 33.00
N GLU A 268 -21.24 -4.73 32.54
CA GLU A 268 -22.56 -4.09 32.43
C GLU A 268 -23.44 -4.69 31.34
N ILE A 269 -22.84 -5.18 30.25
CA ILE A 269 -23.56 -5.98 29.24
C ILE A 269 -24.17 -7.24 29.88
N ARG A 270 -23.45 -7.92 30.78
CA ARG A 270 -23.99 -9.08 31.51
C ARG A 270 -25.11 -8.69 32.47
N ASN A 271 -25.04 -7.50 33.06
CA ASN A 271 -26.09 -6.95 33.92
C ASN A 271 -27.30 -6.40 33.13
N LYS A 272 -27.22 -6.36 31.80
CA LYS A 272 -28.22 -5.75 30.89
C LYS A 272 -28.38 -4.23 31.05
N GLU A 273 -27.41 -3.54 31.65
CA GLU A 273 -27.38 -2.07 31.73
C GLU A 273 -26.64 -1.49 30.51
N TYR A 274 -27.30 -1.49 29.35
CA TYR A 274 -26.67 -1.11 28.08
C TYR A 274 -26.35 0.38 27.98
N GLU A 275 -27.17 1.26 28.55
CA GLU A 275 -26.93 2.72 28.57
C GLU A 275 -25.66 3.05 29.36
N ARG A 276 -25.49 2.41 30.53
CA ARG A 276 -24.29 2.57 31.35
C ARG A 276 -23.05 2.05 30.62
N ALA A 277 -23.17 0.90 29.94
CA ALA A 277 -22.09 0.39 29.08
C ALA A 277 -21.69 1.40 27.99
N ARG A 278 -22.65 2.07 27.34
CA ARG A 278 -22.38 3.14 26.35
C ARG A 278 -21.60 4.29 26.96
N GLU A 279 -22.01 4.77 28.13
CA GLU A 279 -21.31 5.86 28.82
C GLU A 279 -19.88 5.47 29.19
N ILE A 280 -19.67 4.25 29.68
CA ILE A 280 -18.34 3.71 30.01
C ILE A 280 -17.45 3.69 28.77
N PHE A 281 -17.95 3.20 27.63
CA PHE A 281 -17.17 3.18 26.38
C PHE A 281 -16.88 4.59 25.86
N ARG A 282 -17.86 5.51 25.90
CA ARG A 282 -17.68 6.92 25.53
C ARG A 282 -16.65 7.61 26.43
N PHE A 283 -16.68 7.33 27.72
CA PHE A 283 -15.73 7.86 28.69
C PHE A 283 -14.31 7.31 28.46
N GLY A 284 -14.20 6.00 28.19
CA GLY A 284 -12.93 5.37 27.83
C GLY A 284 -12.28 6.00 26.59
N LEU A 285 -13.08 6.28 25.55
CA LEU A 285 -12.60 6.91 24.32
C LEU A 285 -12.20 8.39 24.48
N LYS A 286 -12.77 9.11 25.44
CA LYS A 286 -12.39 10.50 25.73
C LYS A 286 -11.06 10.60 26.46
N ASN A 287 -10.79 9.65 27.36
CA ASN A 287 -9.66 9.73 28.28
C ASN A 287 -8.42 8.95 27.80
N ILE A 288 -8.59 7.94 26.95
CA ILE A 288 -7.46 7.17 26.41
C ILE A 288 -6.90 7.86 25.15
N ALA A 289 -5.57 7.89 25.02
CA ALA A 289 -4.89 8.34 23.80
C ALA A 289 -5.30 7.46 22.60
N LYS A 290 -5.60 8.08 21.46
CA LYS A 290 -6.26 7.42 20.31
C LYS A 290 -5.51 6.21 19.75
N ASP A 291 -4.18 6.24 19.76
CA ASP A 291 -3.31 5.13 19.32
C ASP A 291 -3.44 3.91 20.25
N LYS A 292 -3.74 4.22 21.52
CA LYS A 292 -4.03 3.38 22.68
C LYS A 292 -5.36 2.66 22.69
N ALA A 293 -6.29 2.95 21.78
CA ALA A 293 -7.73 2.71 21.97
C ALA A 293 -8.36 1.76 20.93
N TYR A 294 -7.54 1.07 20.12
CA TYR A 294 -8.02 0.23 19.03
C TYR A 294 -8.87 -0.95 19.52
N GLN A 295 -8.46 -1.61 20.61
CA GLN A 295 -9.19 -2.78 21.13
C GLN A 295 -10.52 -2.33 21.75
N LEU A 296 -10.49 -1.22 22.49
CA LEU A 296 -11.69 -0.61 23.05
C LEU A 296 -12.68 -0.26 21.94
N TYR A 297 -12.19 0.29 20.83
CA TYR A 297 -13.01 0.64 19.68
C TYR A 297 -13.70 -0.57 19.03
N GLN A 298 -12.97 -1.68 18.88
CA GLN A 298 -13.52 -2.91 18.32
C GLN A 298 -14.62 -3.49 19.20
N GLU A 299 -14.42 -3.52 20.51
CA GLU A 299 -15.41 -4.01 21.46
C GLU A 299 -16.63 -3.08 21.52
N TYR A 300 -16.43 -1.75 21.48
CA TYR A 300 -17.55 -0.80 21.41
C TYR A 300 -18.36 -0.96 20.13
N LEU A 301 -17.70 -1.15 18.99
CA LEU A 301 -18.38 -1.40 17.71
C LEU A 301 -19.09 -2.76 17.68
N ALA A 302 -18.52 -3.79 18.32
CA ALA A 302 -19.19 -5.08 18.48
C ALA A 302 -20.44 -4.95 19.36
N PHE A 303 -20.33 -4.17 20.45
CA PHE A 303 -21.45 -3.86 21.34
C PHE A 303 -22.57 -3.09 20.62
N GLU A 304 -22.26 -2.02 19.91
CA GLU A 304 -23.27 -1.22 19.19
C GLU A 304 -23.85 -1.98 17.99
N LYS A 305 -23.12 -2.91 17.38
CA LYS A 305 -23.72 -3.82 16.38
C LYS A 305 -24.75 -4.79 16.99
N GLN A 306 -24.55 -5.19 18.24
CA GLN A 306 -25.44 -6.13 18.91
C GLN A 306 -26.64 -5.42 19.55
N TYR A 307 -26.46 -4.20 20.07
CA TYR A 307 -27.43 -3.53 20.93
C TYR A 307 -27.71 -2.06 20.55
N GLY A 308 -27.07 -1.53 19.51
CA GLY A 308 -27.16 -0.12 19.10
C GLY A 308 -28.25 0.15 18.05
N GLU A 309 -28.66 1.41 17.98
CA GLU A 309 -29.49 1.92 16.89
C GLU A 309 -28.63 2.26 15.67
N LYS A 310 -29.22 2.21 14.46
CA LYS A 310 -28.49 2.39 13.20
C LYS A 310 -27.74 3.73 13.14
N ASP A 311 -28.34 4.80 13.65
CA ASP A 311 -27.75 6.15 13.61
C ASP A 311 -26.53 6.28 14.53
N GLU A 312 -26.52 5.60 15.68
CA GLU A 312 -25.37 5.59 16.59
C GLU A 312 -24.22 4.77 16.01
N ILE A 313 -24.53 3.65 15.34
CA ILE A 313 -23.55 2.83 14.62
C ILE A 313 -22.88 3.65 13.51
N ASP A 314 -23.66 4.42 12.76
CA ASP A 314 -23.14 5.25 11.68
C ASP A 314 -22.23 6.36 12.20
N GLN A 315 -22.60 7.03 13.30
CA GLN A 315 -21.74 8.04 13.94
C GLN A 315 -20.39 7.46 14.41
N ILE A 316 -20.40 6.24 14.94
CA ILE A 316 -19.19 5.53 15.34
C ILE A 316 -18.37 5.23 14.10
N ILE A 317 -18.92 4.57 13.08
CA ILE A 317 -18.19 4.25 11.84
C ILE A 317 -17.56 5.51 11.22
N LEU A 318 -18.27 6.64 11.22
CA LEU A 318 -17.76 7.93 10.77
C LEU A 318 -16.57 8.40 11.62
N ASN A 319 -16.64 8.29 12.95
CA ASN A 319 -15.52 8.60 13.83
C ASN A 319 -14.30 7.68 13.59
N LYS A 320 -14.49 6.38 13.31
CA LYS A 320 -13.40 5.46 12.94
C LYS A 320 -12.67 5.94 11.69
N ARG A 321 -13.45 6.18 10.65
CA ARG A 321 -12.94 6.62 9.33
C ARG A 321 -12.22 7.96 9.46
N ARG A 322 -12.75 8.88 10.28
CA ARG A 322 -12.10 10.16 10.58
C ARG A 322 -10.73 9.98 11.25
N ILE A 323 -10.62 9.10 12.25
CA ILE A 323 -9.32 8.83 12.91
C ILE A 323 -8.34 8.24 11.89
N PHE A 324 -8.79 7.26 11.11
CA PHE A 324 -7.98 6.63 10.08
C PHE A 324 -7.44 7.63 9.04
N TYR A 325 -8.29 8.51 8.51
CA TYR A 325 -7.85 9.54 7.57
C TYR A 325 -6.90 10.55 8.21
N LYS A 326 -7.12 10.94 9.48
CA LYS A 326 -6.19 11.80 10.21
C LYS A 326 -4.83 11.14 10.44
N GLU A 327 -4.81 9.84 10.71
CA GLU A 327 -3.58 9.06 10.83
C GLU A 327 -2.83 9.02 9.49
N LEU A 328 -3.53 8.73 8.38
CA LEU A 328 -2.95 8.76 7.04
C LEU A 328 -2.37 10.13 6.68
N ILE A 329 -3.05 11.21 7.07
CA ILE A 329 -2.56 12.59 6.90
C ILE A 329 -1.32 12.84 7.75
N SER A 330 -1.28 12.35 8.99
CA SER A 330 -0.11 12.51 9.87
C SER A 330 1.12 11.78 9.34
N GLN A 331 0.92 10.63 8.68
CA GLN A 331 1.98 9.88 8.02
C GLN A 331 2.42 10.57 6.73
N ASN A 332 1.47 11.04 5.92
CA ASN A 332 1.71 11.67 4.63
C ASN A 332 0.82 12.90 4.43
N ALA A 333 1.31 14.08 4.81
CA ALA A 333 0.55 15.34 4.71
C ALA A 333 0.18 15.72 3.27
N TYR A 334 0.96 15.26 2.28
CA TYR A 334 0.78 15.55 0.85
C TYR A 334 -0.16 14.57 0.13
N ASN A 335 -0.74 13.59 0.83
CA ASN A 335 -1.74 12.71 0.22
C ASN A 335 -3.09 13.42 0.10
N TYR A 336 -3.32 14.10 -1.02
CA TYR A 336 -4.56 14.83 -1.28
C TYR A 336 -5.80 13.94 -1.38
N ASP A 337 -5.65 12.65 -1.73
CA ASP A 337 -6.79 11.73 -1.78
C ASP A 337 -7.34 11.44 -0.37
N ALA A 338 -6.46 11.33 0.64
CA ALA A 338 -6.89 11.22 2.04
C ALA A 338 -7.61 12.49 2.55
N TRP A 339 -7.21 13.66 2.05
CA TRP A 339 -7.92 14.92 2.33
C TRP A 339 -9.29 14.98 1.65
N PHE A 340 -9.41 14.50 0.40
CA PHE A 340 -10.71 14.38 -0.26
C PHE A 340 -11.65 13.44 0.48
N ASP A 341 -11.16 12.28 0.90
CA ASP A 341 -11.98 11.31 1.62
C ASP A 341 -12.41 11.83 3.00
N LEU A 342 -11.55 12.59 3.68
CA LEU A 342 -11.89 13.27 4.94
C LEU A 342 -12.94 14.37 4.72
N ALA A 343 -12.78 15.21 3.69
CA ALA A 343 -13.76 16.25 3.36
C ALA A 343 -15.12 15.64 2.96
N ASN A 344 -15.13 14.56 2.16
CA ASN A 344 -16.35 13.84 1.80
C ASN A 344 -17.05 13.23 3.03
N LEU A 345 -16.28 12.70 3.97
CA LEU A 345 -16.82 12.21 5.24
C LEU A 345 -17.45 13.37 6.04
N GLU A 346 -16.82 14.52 6.08
CA GLU A 346 -17.36 15.67 6.80
C GLU A 346 -18.60 16.27 6.11
N MET A 347 -18.67 16.29 4.78
CA MET A 347 -19.88 16.63 4.02
C MET A 347 -21.05 15.73 4.41
N SER A 348 -20.81 14.45 4.67
CA SER A 348 -21.86 13.54 5.17
C SER A 348 -22.39 13.94 6.56
N THR A 349 -21.56 14.57 7.40
CA THR A 349 -21.94 15.04 8.74
C THR A 349 -22.62 16.41 8.74
N LYS A 350 -22.59 17.15 7.62
CA LYS A 350 -23.17 18.49 7.42
C LYS A 350 -22.66 19.57 8.40
N ASP A 351 -21.56 19.32 9.10
CA ASP A 351 -20.94 20.28 10.01
C ASP A 351 -20.09 21.29 9.21
N VAL A 352 -20.69 22.42 8.83
CA VAL A 352 -20.06 23.44 7.96
C VAL A 352 -18.70 23.93 8.51
N ASN A 353 -18.56 24.11 9.82
CA ASN A 353 -17.32 24.61 10.41
C ASN A 353 -16.19 23.58 10.37
N ARG A 354 -16.49 22.29 10.54
CA ARG A 354 -15.47 21.23 10.49
C ARG A 354 -14.96 21.03 9.08
N ILE A 355 -15.87 21.07 8.11
CA ILE A 355 -15.53 20.99 6.68
C ILE A 355 -14.60 22.15 6.28
N ARG A 356 -14.85 23.36 6.79
CA ARG A 356 -13.93 24.49 6.60
C ARG A 356 -12.56 24.23 7.19
N GLU A 357 -12.50 23.77 8.44
CA GLU A 357 -11.24 23.46 9.10
C GLU A 357 -10.44 22.40 8.34
N SER A 358 -11.09 21.37 7.78
CA SER A 358 -10.40 20.34 6.99
C SER A 358 -9.89 20.87 5.66
N PHE A 359 -10.66 21.67 4.95
CA PHE A 359 -10.20 22.32 3.72
C PHE A 359 -9.07 23.32 3.99
N GLU A 360 -9.17 24.16 5.03
CA GLU A 360 -8.10 25.09 5.41
C GLU A 360 -6.83 24.37 5.85
N ALA A 361 -6.95 23.27 6.60
CA ALA A 361 -5.82 22.44 6.98
C ALA A 361 -5.16 21.79 5.75
N ALA A 362 -5.95 21.34 4.78
CA ALA A 362 -5.47 20.77 3.53
C ALA A 362 -4.76 21.82 2.66
N ILE A 363 -5.27 23.06 2.62
CA ILE A 363 -4.68 24.18 1.86
C ILE A 363 -3.30 24.58 2.40
N LYS A 364 -3.05 24.47 3.70
CA LYS A 364 -1.71 24.76 4.27
C LYS A 364 -0.62 23.87 3.68
N ASN A 365 -0.96 22.68 3.17
CA ASN A 365 -0.02 21.71 2.61
C ASN A 365 0.16 21.92 1.09
N VAL A 366 0.92 22.96 0.73
CA VAL A 366 1.26 23.27 -0.67
C VAL A 366 2.13 22.16 -1.28
N PRO A 367 1.87 21.70 -2.53
CA PRO A 367 2.69 20.70 -3.19
C PRO A 367 4.15 21.15 -3.33
N PRO A 368 5.15 20.29 -3.02
CA PRO A 368 6.56 20.66 -3.09
C PRO A 368 7.13 20.70 -4.52
N GLY A 369 6.47 20.04 -5.49
CA GLY A 369 6.94 19.93 -6.87
C GLY A 369 6.16 20.83 -7.83
N ASN A 370 6.85 21.48 -8.77
CA ASN A 370 6.25 22.37 -9.78
C ASN A 370 5.69 21.63 -11.01
N GLU A 371 5.57 20.30 -10.96
CA GLU A 371 4.99 19.55 -12.06
C GLU A 371 3.47 19.65 -12.07
N LYS A 372 2.89 19.84 -13.25
CA LYS A 372 1.43 19.93 -13.45
C LYS A 372 0.65 18.75 -12.84
N ARG A 373 1.25 17.57 -12.68
CA ARG A 373 0.60 16.37 -12.11
C ARG A 373 0.22 16.54 -10.64
N PHE A 374 1.14 17.03 -9.81
CA PHE A 374 0.90 17.23 -8.37
C PHE A 374 -0.09 18.38 -8.11
N TRP A 375 0.00 19.44 -8.91
CA TRP A 375 -0.90 20.59 -8.81
C TRP A 375 -2.34 20.30 -9.24
N ARG A 376 -2.57 19.30 -10.12
CA ARG A 376 -3.94 18.94 -10.53
C ARG A 376 -4.81 18.60 -9.32
N ARG A 377 -4.37 17.64 -8.49
CA ARG A 377 -5.13 17.20 -7.31
C ARG A 377 -5.32 18.32 -6.30
N TYR A 378 -4.28 19.11 -6.05
CA TYR A 378 -4.36 20.27 -5.18
C TYR A 378 -5.38 21.32 -5.68
N ILE A 379 -5.45 21.59 -6.97
CA ILE A 379 -6.44 22.53 -7.52
C ILE A 379 -7.86 21.95 -7.51
N TYR A 380 -8.02 20.63 -7.64
CA TYR A 380 -9.32 20.01 -7.40
C TYR A 380 -9.81 20.19 -5.96
N LEU A 381 -8.91 20.27 -4.98
CA LEU A 381 -9.27 20.60 -3.59
C LEU A 381 -9.85 22.02 -3.51
N TRP A 382 -9.23 22.99 -4.20
CA TRP A 382 -9.74 24.36 -4.30
C TRP A 382 -11.11 24.41 -5.00
N TYR A 383 -11.32 23.62 -6.06
CA TYR A 383 -12.63 23.52 -6.70
C TYR A 383 -13.69 22.98 -5.75
N ASN A 384 -13.39 21.89 -5.03
CA ASN A 384 -14.33 21.30 -4.09
C ASN A 384 -14.63 22.23 -2.93
N TYR A 385 -13.63 22.97 -2.44
CA TYR A 385 -13.84 23.94 -1.37
C TYR A 385 -14.72 25.12 -1.81
N ALA A 386 -14.48 25.66 -3.01
CA ALA A 386 -15.30 26.73 -3.55
C ALA A 386 -16.74 26.28 -3.85
N VAL A 387 -16.93 25.08 -4.41
CA VAL A 387 -18.25 24.49 -4.67
C VAL A 387 -18.98 24.20 -3.35
N PHE A 388 -18.28 23.74 -2.32
CA PHE A 388 -18.84 23.55 -0.98
C PHE A 388 -19.36 24.86 -0.38
N GLU A 389 -18.55 25.93 -0.42
CA GLU A 389 -19.00 27.24 0.10
C GLU A 389 -20.16 27.83 -0.71
N GLU A 390 -20.21 27.56 -2.02
CA GLU A 390 -21.29 28.00 -2.90
C GLU A 390 -22.60 27.24 -2.63
N LEU A 391 -22.56 25.90 -2.61
CA LEU A 391 -23.76 25.05 -2.56
C LEU A 391 -24.25 24.76 -1.14
N GLU A 392 -23.33 24.46 -0.22
CA GLU A 392 -23.70 23.99 1.14
C GLU A 392 -23.71 25.13 2.15
N ALA A 393 -22.73 26.05 2.08
CA ALA A 393 -22.63 27.16 3.02
C ALA A 393 -23.33 28.45 2.55
N ASN A 394 -23.74 28.52 1.27
CA ASN A 394 -24.34 29.70 0.63
C ASN A 394 -23.53 31.01 0.84
N ASN A 395 -22.21 30.93 0.99
CA ASN A 395 -21.35 32.08 1.25
C ASN A 395 -20.53 32.46 0.02
N ILE A 396 -21.16 33.22 -0.87
CA ILE A 396 -20.59 33.62 -2.17
C ILE A 396 -19.33 34.48 -2.00
N GLN A 397 -19.27 35.34 -0.98
CA GLN A 397 -18.09 36.19 -0.74
C GLN A 397 -16.86 35.39 -0.37
N LYS A 398 -17.00 34.38 0.50
CA LYS A 398 -15.88 33.49 0.82
C LYS A 398 -15.43 32.69 -0.39
N ALA A 399 -16.35 32.21 -1.22
CA ALA A 399 -16.00 31.51 -2.45
C ALA A 399 -15.17 32.40 -3.40
N ILE A 400 -15.46 33.71 -3.49
CA ILE A 400 -14.64 34.68 -4.24
C ILE A 400 -13.23 34.78 -3.64
N GLU A 401 -13.11 34.96 -2.32
CA GLU A 401 -11.80 35.04 -1.65
C GLU A 401 -10.96 33.76 -1.85
N ILE A 402 -11.62 32.60 -1.84
CA ILE A 402 -10.99 31.29 -2.07
C ILE A 402 -10.40 31.23 -3.48
N PHE A 403 -11.15 31.65 -4.49
CA PHE A 403 -10.64 31.71 -5.86
C PHE A 403 -9.51 32.74 -6.03
N GLU A 404 -9.60 33.91 -5.39
CA GLU A 404 -8.53 34.92 -5.42
C GLU A 404 -7.24 34.39 -4.78
N ARG A 405 -7.33 33.70 -3.63
CA ARG A 405 -6.18 33.04 -2.98
C ARG A 405 -5.61 31.93 -3.85
N ALA A 406 -6.47 31.13 -4.49
CA ALA A 406 -6.04 30.07 -5.41
C ALA A 406 -5.23 30.64 -6.59
N ILE A 407 -5.68 31.76 -7.16
CA ILE A 407 -4.98 32.43 -8.27
C ILE A 407 -3.61 32.95 -7.83
N GLN A 408 -3.48 33.52 -6.63
CA GLN A 408 -2.20 34.01 -6.12
C GLN A 408 -1.18 32.89 -5.88
N LEU A 409 -1.64 31.71 -5.47
CA LEU A 409 -0.77 30.57 -5.14
C LEU A 409 -0.28 29.81 -6.37
N VAL A 410 -1.02 29.83 -7.48
CA VAL A 410 -0.68 29.06 -8.67
C VAL A 410 0.47 29.73 -9.45
N PRO A 411 1.58 29.01 -9.72
CA PRO A 411 2.64 29.49 -10.61
C PRO A 411 2.19 29.46 -12.08
N HIS A 412 1.59 30.55 -12.56
CA HIS A 412 1.04 30.62 -13.92
C HIS A 412 2.08 30.65 -15.05
N GLN A 413 3.34 30.98 -14.75
CA GLN A 413 4.43 31.02 -15.74
C GLN A 413 4.86 29.62 -16.22
N GLN A 414 4.68 28.59 -15.39
CA GLN A 414 5.17 27.23 -15.68
C GLN A 414 4.06 26.32 -16.20
N PHE A 415 2.82 26.51 -15.75
CA PHE A 415 1.67 25.81 -16.29
C PHE A 415 0.40 26.66 -16.20
N THR A 416 -0.48 26.50 -17.19
CA THR A 416 -1.76 27.21 -17.24
C THR A 416 -2.92 26.30 -16.81
N PHE A 417 -3.77 26.76 -15.90
CA PHE A 417 -5.02 26.10 -15.51
C PHE A 417 -6.23 26.92 -15.96
N SER A 418 -6.71 26.67 -17.19
CA SER A 418 -7.85 27.42 -17.77
C SER A 418 -9.16 27.23 -17.01
N LYS A 419 -9.38 26.04 -16.44
CA LYS A 419 -10.62 25.71 -15.72
C LYS A 419 -10.82 26.54 -14.45
N LEU A 420 -9.75 26.95 -13.77
CA LEU A 420 -9.83 27.78 -12.56
C LEU A 420 -10.43 29.16 -12.87
N TRP A 421 -9.91 29.80 -13.92
CA TRP A 421 -10.40 31.09 -14.38
C TRP A 421 -11.85 31.03 -14.86
N ILE A 422 -12.23 29.97 -15.59
CA ILE A 422 -13.60 29.78 -16.06
C ILE A 422 -14.56 29.60 -14.88
N LEU A 423 -14.23 28.76 -13.90
CA LEU A 423 -15.09 28.54 -12.73
C LEU A 423 -15.24 29.80 -11.88
N TYR A 424 -14.15 30.55 -11.67
CA TYR A 424 -14.21 31.81 -10.94
C TYR A 424 -15.08 32.84 -11.67
N ALA A 425 -14.94 32.96 -12.98
CA ALA A 425 -15.78 33.84 -13.78
C ALA A 425 -17.26 33.41 -13.80
N GLN A 426 -17.55 32.11 -13.90
CA GLN A 426 -18.92 31.59 -13.78
C GLN A 426 -19.53 31.89 -12.42
N LEU A 427 -18.76 31.80 -11.33
CA LEU A 427 -19.19 32.22 -10.01
C LEU A 427 -19.52 33.72 -9.97
N LEU A 428 -18.68 34.55 -10.60
CA LEU A 428 -18.93 35.99 -10.69
C LEU A 428 -20.19 36.32 -11.51
N VAL A 429 -20.45 35.59 -12.60
CA VAL A 429 -21.70 35.70 -13.36
C VAL A 429 -22.90 35.35 -12.48
N ARG A 430 -22.83 34.28 -11.68
CA ARG A 430 -23.90 33.93 -10.71
C ARG A 430 -24.08 35.01 -9.64
N SER A 431 -22.99 35.64 -9.19
CA SER A 431 -23.02 36.76 -8.24
C SER A 431 -23.48 38.08 -8.86
N LYS A 432 -23.70 38.14 -10.18
CA LYS A 432 -24.06 39.33 -10.98
C LYS A 432 -22.98 40.43 -11.03
N ASP A 433 -21.77 40.18 -10.53
CA ASP A 433 -20.64 41.11 -10.61
C ASP A 433 -19.94 41.03 -12.00
N ILE A 434 -20.55 41.65 -13.00
CA ILE A 434 -20.07 41.63 -14.40
C ILE A 434 -18.71 42.34 -14.54
N ASP A 435 -18.48 43.44 -13.83
CA ASP A 435 -17.23 44.21 -13.95
C ASP A 435 -16.03 43.49 -13.36
N LYS A 436 -16.22 42.76 -12.25
CA LYS A 436 -15.17 41.91 -11.70
C LYS A 436 -14.90 40.74 -12.64
N MET A 437 -15.95 40.11 -13.19
CA MET A 437 -15.80 39.04 -14.19
C MET A 437 -14.92 39.50 -15.37
N ARG A 438 -15.17 40.69 -15.91
CA ARG A 438 -14.37 41.25 -17.01
C ARG A 438 -12.91 41.48 -16.62
N LYS A 439 -12.65 42.02 -15.43
CA LYS A 439 -11.28 42.19 -14.90
C LYS A 439 -10.57 40.84 -14.76
N VAL A 440 -11.28 39.83 -14.29
CA VAL A 440 -10.75 38.47 -14.10
C VAL A 440 -10.41 37.84 -15.43
N TYR A 441 -11.28 37.91 -16.44
CA TYR A 441 -10.94 37.42 -17.78
C TYR A 441 -9.81 38.23 -18.43
N GLY A 442 -9.77 39.55 -18.22
CA GLY A 442 -8.65 40.39 -18.68
C GLY A 442 -7.32 39.97 -18.06
N LEU A 443 -7.29 39.73 -16.74
CA LEU A 443 -6.13 39.20 -16.02
C LEU A 443 -5.77 37.80 -16.53
N ALA A 444 -6.75 36.92 -16.71
CA ALA A 444 -6.56 35.57 -17.21
C ALA A 444 -5.91 35.56 -18.60
N ILE A 445 -6.36 36.43 -19.51
CA ILE A 445 -5.79 36.56 -20.86
C ILE A 445 -4.34 37.06 -20.81
N GLY A 446 -4.04 38.05 -19.96
CA GLY A 446 -2.70 38.60 -19.84
C GLY A 446 -1.70 37.61 -19.22
N ILE A 447 -2.14 36.80 -18.26
CA ILE A 447 -1.29 35.84 -17.56
C ILE A 447 -1.21 34.50 -18.30
N CYS A 448 -2.32 34.06 -18.91
CA CYS A 448 -2.48 32.76 -19.54
C CYS A 448 -3.29 32.88 -20.85
N PRO A 449 -2.66 33.16 -22.00
CA PRO A 449 -3.35 33.12 -23.28
C PRO A 449 -3.75 31.67 -23.58
N ASN A 450 -5.04 31.36 -23.47
CA ASN A 450 -5.59 30.05 -23.82
C ASN A 450 -6.90 30.20 -24.58
N ILE A 451 -7.01 29.52 -25.71
CA ILE A 451 -8.17 29.50 -26.62
C ILE A 451 -9.48 29.26 -25.87
N LYS A 452 -9.50 28.36 -24.88
CA LYS A 452 -10.72 28.04 -24.13
C LYS A 452 -11.24 29.22 -23.31
N ILE A 453 -10.35 30.04 -22.76
CA ILE A 453 -10.72 31.21 -21.95
C ILE A 453 -11.37 32.26 -22.87
N PHE A 454 -10.81 32.48 -24.05
CA PHE A 454 -11.41 33.38 -25.06
C PHE A 454 -12.79 32.92 -25.48
N GLN A 455 -12.97 31.63 -25.79
CA GLN A 455 -14.26 31.09 -26.22
C GLN A 455 -15.35 31.28 -25.16
N GLU A 456 -15.05 30.95 -23.90
CA GLU A 456 -16.00 31.12 -22.79
C GLU A 456 -16.27 32.61 -22.52
N TYR A 457 -15.25 33.46 -22.56
CA TYR A 457 -15.44 34.89 -22.32
C TYR A 457 -16.32 35.54 -23.40
N ILE A 458 -16.05 35.22 -24.66
CA ILE A 458 -16.86 35.69 -25.78
C ILE A 458 -18.28 35.14 -25.67
N GLN A 459 -18.46 33.85 -25.38
CA GLN A 459 -19.79 33.26 -25.20
C GLN A 459 -20.60 33.97 -24.10
N ILE A 460 -19.96 34.34 -22.99
CA ILE A 460 -20.60 35.12 -21.93
C ILE A 460 -20.95 36.54 -22.39
N GLU A 461 -20.06 37.24 -23.09
CA GLU A 461 -20.37 38.59 -23.59
C GLU A 461 -21.46 38.57 -24.68
N LEU A 462 -21.55 37.49 -25.47
CA LEU A 462 -22.66 37.24 -26.40
C LEU A 462 -23.98 36.98 -25.65
N GLN A 463 -23.96 36.19 -24.58
CA GLN A 463 -25.13 36.00 -23.71
C GLN A 463 -25.58 37.32 -23.06
N LEU A 464 -24.64 38.22 -22.77
CA LEU A 464 -24.92 39.58 -22.29
C LEU A 464 -25.27 40.58 -23.41
N ALA A 465 -25.33 40.12 -24.67
CA ALA A 465 -25.63 40.91 -25.87
C ALA A 465 -24.66 42.08 -26.16
N ASN A 466 -23.41 42.04 -25.68
CA ASN A 466 -22.41 43.08 -25.95
C ASN A 466 -21.60 42.79 -27.22
N ILE A 467 -22.18 43.07 -28.38
CA ILE A 467 -21.60 42.80 -29.71
C ILE A 467 -20.25 43.51 -29.90
N ASP A 468 -20.14 44.80 -29.55
CA ASP A 468 -18.92 45.58 -29.77
C ASP A 468 -17.73 45.05 -28.97
N ARG A 469 -18.00 44.56 -27.74
CA ARG A 469 -16.96 43.91 -26.93
C ARG A 469 -16.57 42.56 -27.51
N ALA A 470 -17.53 41.76 -27.97
CA ALA A 470 -17.23 40.48 -28.63
C ALA A 470 -16.28 40.69 -29.82
N ARG A 471 -16.47 41.75 -30.62
CA ARG A 471 -15.54 42.13 -31.70
C ARG A 471 -14.13 42.45 -31.20
N ILE A 472 -14.01 43.29 -30.17
CA ILE A 472 -12.70 43.63 -29.58
C ILE A 472 -12.00 42.37 -29.05
N LEU A 473 -12.76 41.43 -28.47
CA LEU A 473 -12.22 40.17 -27.98
C LEU A 473 -11.74 39.26 -29.10
N TYR A 474 -12.49 39.16 -30.21
CA TYR A 474 -12.05 38.41 -31.38
C TYR A 474 -10.82 39.02 -32.04
N GLN A 475 -10.74 40.36 -32.14
CA GLN A 475 -9.56 41.06 -32.65
C GLN A 475 -8.32 40.74 -31.79
N ARG A 476 -8.44 40.88 -30.45
CA ARG A 476 -7.37 40.49 -29.53
C ARG A 476 -7.04 39.00 -29.60
N PHE A 477 -8.03 38.15 -29.86
CA PHE A 477 -7.83 36.71 -29.98
C PHE A 477 -6.97 36.36 -31.20
N ILE A 478 -7.16 37.08 -32.30
CA ILE A 478 -6.34 36.99 -33.52
C ILE A 478 -4.93 37.56 -33.30
N GLU A 479 -4.80 38.70 -32.62
CA GLU A 479 -3.49 39.31 -32.31
C GLU A 479 -2.60 38.36 -31.48
N ILE A 480 -3.19 37.65 -30.53
CA ILE A 480 -2.46 36.73 -29.63
C ILE A 480 -2.19 35.38 -30.30
N PHE A 481 -3.07 34.92 -31.19
CA PHE A 481 -2.89 33.66 -31.92
C PHE A 481 -3.00 33.85 -33.44
N PRO A 482 -1.97 34.42 -34.08
CA PRO A 482 -1.96 34.61 -35.53
C PRO A 482 -1.85 33.29 -36.28
N ASP A 483 -1.27 32.26 -35.66
CA ASP A 483 -0.94 31.00 -36.32
C ASP A 483 -2.07 29.97 -36.30
N ASN A 484 -3.12 30.20 -35.50
CA ASN A 484 -4.20 29.25 -35.30
C ASN A 484 -5.41 29.60 -36.20
N PRO A 485 -6.01 28.65 -36.92
CA PRO A 485 -7.19 28.89 -37.75
C PRO A 485 -8.50 29.06 -36.96
N ILE A 486 -8.61 28.51 -35.76
CA ILE A 486 -9.86 28.50 -34.96
C ILE A 486 -10.38 29.92 -34.64
N PRO A 487 -9.55 30.89 -34.18
CA PRO A 487 -9.98 32.27 -33.97
C PRO A 487 -10.62 32.91 -35.19
N TRP A 488 -10.03 32.73 -36.37
CA TRP A 488 -10.49 33.33 -37.62
C TRP A 488 -11.83 32.77 -38.07
N ILE A 489 -11.99 31.45 -38.01
CA ILE A 489 -13.24 30.77 -38.36
C ILE A 489 -14.37 31.25 -37.43
N LYS A 490 -14.13 31.25 -36.12
CA LYS A 490 -15.15 31.68 -35.15
C LYS A 490 -15.51 33.15 -35.26
N PHE A 491 -14.56 34.01 -35.60
CA PHE A 491 -14.84 35.42 -35.79
C PHE A 491 -15.69 35.67 -37.04
N ALA A 492 -15.39 34.96 -38.13
CA ALA A 492 -16.17 35.04 -39.35
C ALA A 492 -17.57 34.42 -39.21
N GLU A 493 -17.71 33.29 -38.50
CA GLU A 493 -19.01 32.73 -38.11
C GLU A 493 -19.83 33.74 -37.29
N PHE A 494 -19.19 34.43 -36.34
CA PHE A 494 -19.85 35.45 -35.53
C PHE A 494 -20.34 36.66 -36.36
N GLU A 495 -19.56 37.18 -37.31
CA GLU A 495 -20.04 38.27 -38.17
C GLU A 495 -21.11 37.79 -39.16
N ASN A 496 -21.09 36.52 -39.58
CA ASN A 496 -22.18 35.93 -40.37
C ASN A 496 -23.49 35.85 -39.55
N ASP A 497 -23.41 35.49 -38.27
CA ASP A 497 -24.58 35.47 -37.37
C ASP A 497 -25.20 36.87 -37.18
N LEU A 498 -24.40 37.93 -37.40
CA LEU A 498 -24.83 39.33 -37.39
C LEU A 498 -25.21 39.87 -38.79
N GLU A 499 -25.21 39.01 -39.81
CA GLU A 499 -25.49 39.33 -41.22
C GLU A 499 -24.49 40.32 -41.87
N GLU A 500 -23.30 40.49 -41.28
CA GLU A 500 -22.24 41.36 -41.79
C GLU A 500 -21.30 40.57 -42.72
N TYR A 501 -21.86 40.08 -43.83
CA TYR A 501 -21.18 39.16 -44.75
C TYR A 501 -19.90 39.74 -45.36
N GLU A 502 -19.87 41.04 -45.68
CA GLU A 502 -18.68 41.70 -46.25
C GLU A 502 -17.50 41.67 -45.27
N ARG A 503 -17.76 41.82 -43.97
CA ARG A 503 -16.70 41.76 -42.95
C ARG A 503 -16.19 40.34 -42.77
N SER A 504 -17.10 39.37 -42.78
CA SER A 504 -16.75 37.94 -42.75
C SER A 504 -15.82 37.56 -43.90
N GLU A 505 -16.12 38.04 -45.12
CA GLU A 505 -15.25 37.86 -46.29
C GLU A 505 -13.86 38.49 -46.08
N MET A 506 -13.82 39.75 -45.63
CA MET A 506 -12.57 40.43 -45.33
C MET A 506 -11.73 39.71 -44.27
N ILE A 507 -12.36 39.14 -43.24
CA ILE A 507 -11.69 38.35 -42.21
C ILE A 507 -11.06 37.09 -42.81
N PHE A 508 -11.77 36.38 -43.69
CA PHE A 508 -11.20 35.22 -44.38
C PHE A 508 -10.06 35.60 -45.32
N GLU A 509 -10.18 36.69 -46.07
CA GLU A 509 -9.10 37.16 -46.96
C GLU A 509 -7.85 37.58 -46.17
N LEU A 510 -8.03 38.29 -45.04
CA LEU A 510 -6.93 38.61 -44.12
C LEU A 510 -6.28 37.36 -43.55
N ALA A 511 -7.07 36.33 -43.22
CA ALA A 511 -6.54 35.05 -42.76
C ALA A 511 -5.68 34.36 -43.84
N LEU A 512 -6.05 34.48 -45.11
CA LEU A 512 -5.33 33.89 -46.24
C LEU A 512 -4.04 34.63 -46.61
N GLN A 513 -3.97 35.94 -46.34
CA GLN A 513 -2.75 36.75 -46.49
C GLN A 513 -1.68 36.37 -45.46
N ASN A 514 -2.07 35.81 -44.31
CA ASN A 514 -1.15 35.38 -43.27
C ASN A 514 -0.45 34.06 -43.63
N ASN A 515 0.80 34.16 -44.08
CA ASN A 515 1.61 33.01 -44.52
C ASN A 515 2.14 32.10 -43.39
N GLN A 516 2.01 32.48 -42.12
CA GLN A 516 2.53 31.73 -40.96
C GLN A 516 1.50 30.75 -40.33
N MET A 517 0.34 30.56 -40.98
CA MET A 517 -0.75 29.74 -40.46
C MET A 517 -0.45 28.23 -40.35
N ASN A 518 -0.82 27.63 -39.23
CA ASN A 518 -0.91 26.18 -39.08
C ASN A 518 -2.15 25.64 -39.81
N MET A 519 -1.96 24.65 -40.69
CA MET A 519 -3.04 24.01 -41.48
C MET A 519 -3.98 24.99 -42.21
N PRO A 520 -3.47 25.75 -43.20
CA PRO A 520 -4.28 26.71 -43.97
C PRO A 520 -5.52 26.11 -44.64
N GLU A 521 -5.50 24.80 -44.94
CA GLU A 521 -6.60 24.05 -45.57
C GLU A 521 -7.92 24.15 -44.79
N THR A 522 -7.84 24.26 -43.46
CA THR A 522 -9.03 24.36 -42.60
C THR A 522 -9.79 25.66 -42.79
N ILE A 523 -9.06 26.77 -43.00
CA ILE A 523 -9.63 28.09 -43.27
C ILE A 523 -10.27 28.11 -44.65
N TRP A 524 -9.60 27.55 -45.65
CA TRP A 524 -10.15 27.43 -47.01
C TRP A 524 -11.45 26.64 -47.03
N ARG A 525 -11.51 25.49 -46.34
CA ARG A 525 -12.74 24.71 -46.22
C ARG A 525 -13.84 25.53 -45.55
N ALA A 526 -13.56 26.15 -44.41
CA ALA A 526 -14.54 26.96 -43.70
C ALA A 526 -15.04 28.15 -44.53
N TYR A 527 -14.15 28.77 -45.32
CA TYR A 527 -14.52 29.87 -46.20
C TYR A 527 -15.44 29.41 -47.33
N ILE A 528 -15.10 28.28 -47.97
CA ILE A 528 -15.93 27.66 -49.01
C ILE A 528 -17.29 27.23 -48.44
N ASP A 529 -17.32 26.55 -47.31
CA ASP A 529 -18.57 26.11 -46.65
C ASP A 529 -19.46 27.31 -46.32
N ASN A 530 -18.88 28.42 -45.86
CA ASN A 530 -19.63 29.64 -45.60
C ASN A 530 -20.18 30.28 -46.88
N GLN A 531 -19.42 30.33 -47.97
CA GLN A 531 -19.92 30.84 -49.24
C GLN A 531 -20.99 29.94 -49.87
N ILE A 532 -20.91 28.63 -49.65
CA ILE A 532 -21.97 27.68 -50.02
C ILE A 532 -23.26 27.99 -49.25
N LYS A 533 -23.18 28.26 -47.93
CA LYS A 533 -24.35 28.67 -47.12
C LYS A 533 -24.98 29.97 -47.63
N LEU A 534 -24.15 30.92 -48.08
CA LEU A 534 -24.59 32.20 -48.66
C LEU A 534 -25.05 32.08 -50.13
N GLN A 535 -24.98 30.90 -50.74
CA GLN A 535 -25.34 30.62 -52.14
C GLN A 535 -24.54 31.41 -53.20
N ASN A 536 -23.35 31.91 -52.85
CA ASN A 536 -22.46 32.61 -53.78
C ASN A 536 -21.60 31.63 -54.60
N TYR A 537 -22.23 30.89 -55.51
CA TYR A 537 -21.57 29.79 -56.23
C TYR A 537 -20.41 30.24 -57.14
N GLU A 538 -20.45 31.47 -57.66
CA GLU A 538 -19.38 32.03 -58.50
C GLU A 538 -18.09 32.23 -57.71
N LYS A 539 -18.19 32.86 -56.53
CA LYS A 539 -17.03 33.02 -55.63
C LYS A 539 -16.48 31.67 -55.18
N VAL A 540 -17.32 30.68 -54.92
CA VAL A 540 -16.85 29.33 -54.54
C VAL A 540 -15.95 28.73 -55.63
N ARG A 541 -16.31 28.89 -56.91
CA ARG A 541 -15.46 28.44 -58.03
C ARG A 541 -14.12 29.17 -58.06
N GLU A 542 -14.14 30.49 -57.89
CA GLU A 542 -12.90 31.29 -57.81
C GLU A 542 -12.02 30.85 -56.65
N LEU A 543 -12.60 30.49 -55.50
CA LEU A 543 -11.86 29.99 -54.34
C LEU A 543 -11.26 28.61 -54.61
N TYR A 544 -12.00 27.70 -55.24
CA TYR A 544 -11.44 26.41 -55.65
C TYR A 544 -10.32 26.58 -56.69
N GLU A 545 -10.44 27.52 -57.62
CA GLU A 545 -9.37 27.82 -58.59
C GLU A 545 -8.12 28.38 -57.89
N LYS A 546 -8.27 29.37 -57.00
CA LYS A 546 -7.18 29.91 -56.17
C LYS A 546 -6.53 28.83 -55.29
N LEU A 547 -7.32 27.90 -54.75
CA LEU A 547 -6.82 26.79 -53.95
C LEU A 547 -6.02 25.81 -54.82
N LEU A 548 -6.50 25.47 -56.02
CA LEU A 548 -5.83 24.57 -56.97
C LEU A 548 -4.52 25.13 -57.52
N GLU A 549 -4.40 26.45 -57.61
CA GLU A 549 -3.14 27.14 -57.94
C GLU A 549 -2.10 26.94 -56.84
N ARG A 550 -2.51 26.93 -55.56
CA ARG A 550 -1.63 26.79 -54.40
C ARG A 550 -1.32 25.33 -54.04
N SER A 551 -2.30 24.42 -54.14
CA SER A 551 -2.14 23.01 -53.83
C SER A 551 -2.89 22.10 -54.81
N LYS A 552 -2.18 21.09 -55.33
CA LYS A 552 -2.70 20.12 -56.31
C LYS A 552 -3.02 18.78 -55.67
N HIS A 553 -3.63 18.80 -54.48
CA HIS A 553 -3.92 17.58 -53.73
C HIS A 553 -5.27 16.95 -54.16
N VAL A 554 -5.37 15.62 -54.20
CA VAL A 554 -6.55 14.88 -54.71
C VAL A 554 -7.85 15.25 -54.01
N LYS A 555 -7.81 15.40 -52.68
CA LYS A 555 -8.98 15.77 -51.87
C LYS A 555 -9.66 17.07 -52.31
N ILE A 556 -8.92 18.00 -52.91
CA ILE A 556 -9.46 19.28 -53.38
C ILE A 556 -10.32 19.07 -54.62
N TRP A 557 -9.80 18.30 -55.59
CA TRP A 557 -10.53 17.95 -56.80
C TRP A 557 -11.83 17.22 -56.48
N ILE A 558 -11.77 16.32 -55.51
CA ILE A 558 -12.95 15.62 -54.97
C ILE A 558 -13.95 16.61 -54.37
N SER A 559 -13.52 17.50 -53.47
CA SER A 559 -14.43 18.48 -52.86
C SER A 559 -15.04 19.43 -53.88
N TYR A 560 -14.29 19.84 -54.90
CA TYR A 560 -14.80 20.69 -55.97
C TYR A 560 -15.84 19.96 -56.84
N ALA A 561 -15.59 18.67 -57.11
CA ALA A 561 -16.52 17.82 -57.83
C ALA A 561 -17.82 17.57 -57.02
N GLN A 562 -17.70 17.27 -55.72
CA GLN A 562 -18.84 17.15 -54.81
C GLN A 562 -19.66 18.44 -54.74
N PHE A 563 -19.00 19.60 -54.77
CA PHE A 563 -19.68 20.90 -54.82
C PHE A 563 -20.49 21.11 -56.11
N GLU A 564 -19.92 20.87 -57.29
CA GLU A 564 -20.67 21.00 -58.56
C GLU A 564 -21.84 20.00 -58.63
N LEU A 565 -21.67 18.81 -58.04
CA LEU A 565 -22.74 17.81 -57.91
C LEU A 565 -23.85 18.30 -56.98
N SER A 566 -23.54 18.98 -55.87
CA SER A 566 -24.53 19.59 -54.97
C SER A 566 -25.40 20.66 -55.66
N ILE A 567 -24.83 21.37 -56.66
CA ILE A 567 -25.54 22.35 -57.49
C ILE A 567 -26.30 21.68 -58.66
N LYS A 568 -26.14 20.35 -58.84
CA LYS A 568 -26.65 19.56 -59.97
C LYS A 568 -26.05 19.94 -61.32
N ASN A 569 -24.86 20.55 -61.33
CA ASN A 569 -24.13 20.88 -62.55
C ASN A 569 -23.27 19.69 -63.02
N ILE A 570 -23.90 18.75 -63.73
CA ILE A 570 -23.27 17.50 -64.18
C ILE A 570 -22.13 17.75 -65.18
N THR A 571 -22.25 18.78 -66.02
CA THR A 571 -21.22 19.12 -67.01
C THR A 571 -19.99 19.74 -66.35
N GLY A 572 -20.19 20.60 -65.35
CA GLY A 572 -19.12 21.15 -64.51
C GLY A 572 -18.36 20.07 -63.75
N PHE A 573 -19.09 19.18 -63.08
CA PHE A 573 -18.53 18.02 -62.37
C PHE A 573 -17.60 17.18 -63.27
N ARG A 574 -18.07 16.79 -64.46
CA ARG A 574 -17.28 15.99 -65.41
C ARG A 574 -16.03 16.73 -65.89
N ALA A 575 -16.14 18.03 -66.13
CA ALA A 575 -15.01 18.85 -66.56
C ALA A 575 -13.93 18.95 -65.46
N VAL A 576 -14.34 19.08 -64.19
CA VAL A 576 -13.41 19.14 -63.04
C VAL A 576 -12.69 17.80 -62.85
N MET A 577 -13.41 16.67 -62.89
CA MET A 577 -12.80 15.35 -62.72
C MET A 577 -11.85 15.00 -63.87
N GLN A 578 -12.18 15.37 -65.11
CA GLN A 578 -11.29 15.22 -66.26
C GLN A 578 -10.03 16.11 -66.15
N ARG A 579 -10.15 17.33 -65.62
CA ARG A 579 -8.99 18.20 -65.34
C ARG A 579 -8.10 17.62 -64.25
N GLY A 580 -8.71 17.08 -63.19
CA GLY A 580 -8.01 16.36 -62.13
C GLY A 580 -7.23 15.16 -62.68
N GLU A 581 -7.87 14.31 -63.47
CA GLU A 581 -7.22 13.15 -64.12
C GLU A 581 -5.99 13.57 -64.95
N LYS A 582 -6.11 14.62 -65.78
CA LYS A 582 -5.01 15.17 -66.58
C LYS A 582 -3.83 15.65 -65.75
N CYS A 583 -4.05 16.16 -64.54
CA CYS A 583 -2.97 16.65 -63.66
C CYS A 583 -2.12 15.51 -63.07
N TYR A 584 -2.69 14.31 -62.90
CA TYR A 584 -1.99 13.16 -62.32
C TYR A 584 -1.38 12.21 -63.37
N ILE A 585 -1.72 12.37 -64.65
CA ILE A 585 -1.10 11.61 -65.74
C ILE A 585 0.39 11.98 -65.84
N GLY A 586 1.26 10.97 -65.77
CA GLY A 586 2.72 11.10 -65.98
C GLY A 586 3.59 11.26 -64.74
N LYS A 587 3.01 11.23 -63.52
CA LYS A 587 3.77 11.30 -62.25
C LYS A 587 3.68 9.98 -61.46
N PRO A 588 4.75 9.16 -61.42
CA PRO A 588 4.73 7.85 -60.77
C PRO A 588 4.51 7.88 -59.24
N GLU A 589 4.85 8.99 -58.58
CA GLU A 589 4.66 9.16 -57.12
C GLU A 589 3.20 9.38 -56.72
N LEU A 590 2.33 9.82 -57.65
CA LEU A 590 0.94 10.19 -57.38
C LEU A 590 -0.07 9.15 -57.92
N LYS A 591 0.39 7.92 -58.15
CA LYS A 591 -0.45 6.82 -58.66
C LYS A 591 -1.56 6.44 -57.69
N GLU A 592 -1.27 6.42 -56.39
CA GLU A 592 -2.25 6.15 -55.34
C GLU A 592 -3.33 7.24 -55.31
N GLU A 593 -2.88 8.48 -55.42
CA GLU A 593 -3.71 9.68 -55.50
C GLU A 593 -4.65 9.66 -56.73
N ARG A 594 -4.12 9.31 -57.91
CA ARG A 594 -4.92 9.10 -59.13
C ARG A 594 -5.94 7.98 -58.96
N ALA A 595 -5.58 6.89 -58.28
CA ALA A 595 -6.46 5.76 -58.05
C ALA A 595 -7.67 6.15 -57.18
N ILE A 596 -7.42 6.89 -56.11
CA ILE A 596 -8.46 7.41 -55.20
C ILE A 596 -9.42 8.35 -55.96
N LEU A 597 -8.89 9.24 -56.82
CA LEU A 597 -9.73 10.14 -57.62
C LEU A 597 -10.67 9.37 -58.56
N LEU A 598 -10.17 8.31 -59.23
CA LEU A 598 -10.96 7.51 -60.16
C LEU A 598 -11.98 6.60 -59.46
N GLU A 599 -11.65 6.08 -58.27
CA GLU A 599 -12.58 5.33 -57.43
C GLU A 599 -13.75 6.22 -57.02
N GLN A 600 -13.47 7.43 -56.53
CA GLN A 600 -14.52 8.36 -56.14
C GLN A 600 -15.30 8.95 -57.33
N TRP A 601 -14.68 9.11 -58.50
CA TRP A 601 -15.41 9.47 -59.72
C TRP A 601 -16.47 8.42 -60.05
N LYS A 602 -16.10 7.15 -59.98
CA LYS A 602 -17.00 6.05 -60.24
C LYS A 602 -18.16 6.03 -59.25
N ASP A 603 -17.86 6.16 -57.95
CA ASP A 603 -18.89 6.18 -56.90
C ASP A 603 -19.88 7.33 -57.11
N MET A 604 -19.40 8.53 -57.45
CA MET A 604 -20.26 9.69 -57.73
C MET A 604 -21.07 9.56 -59.03
N GLU A 605 -20.53 8.94 -60.09
CA GLU A 605 -21.31 8.70 -61.33
C GLU A 605 -22.35 7.57 -61.17
N ILE A 606 -22.11 6.61 -60.25
CA ILE A 606 -23.12 5.63 -59.85
C ILE A 606 -24.31 6.33 -59.16
N GLU A 607 -24.06 7.35 -58.35
CA GLU A 607 -25.13 8.17 -57.73
C GLU A 607 -25.93 8.98 -58.75
N ILE A 608 -25.29 9.44 -59.83
CA ILE A 608 -25.95 10.18 -60.93
C ILE A 608 -26.76 9.21 -61.84
N GLY A 609 -26.28 7.99 -62.05
CA GLY A 609 -26.98 6.92 -62.77
C GLY A 609 -26.67 6.79 -64.27
N ASP A 610 -25.59 7.41 -64.78
CA ASP A 610 -25.23 7.36 -66.21
C ASP A 610 -24.38 6.12 -66.56
N GLU A 611 -25.02 5.07 -67.08
CA GLU A 611 -24.40 3.77 -67.40
C GLU A 611 -23.23 3.84 -68.41
N GLN A 612 -23.21 4.83 -69.30
CA GLN A 612 -22.18 4.97 -70.33
C GLN A 612 -20.87 5.51 -69.78
N GLU A 613 -20.92 6.48 -68.87
CA GLU A 613 -19.73 7.03 -68.22
C GLU A 613 -19.19 6.08 -67.15
N ILE A 614 -20.06 5.37 -66.42
CA ILE A 614 -19.64 4.33 -65.47
C ILE A 614 -18.79 3.25 -66.15
N LYS A 615 -19.17 2.82 -67.36
CA LYS A 615 -18.39 1.84 -68.15
C LYS A 615 -17.04 2.41 -68.59
N LYS A 616 -17.00 3.65 -69.08
CA LYS A 616 -15.75 4.33 -69.46
C LYS A 616 -14.79 4.50 -68.27
N ILE A 617 -15.32 4.76 -67.08
CA ILE A 617 -14.53 4.93 -65.85
C ILE A 617 -14.08 3.57 -65.31
N SER A 618 -14.93 2.53 -65.36
CA SER A 618 -14.54 1.18 -64.95
C SER A 618 -13.37 0.65 -65.77
N ASP A 619 -13.31 0.99 -67.06
CA ASP A 619 -12.21 0.60 -67.95
C ASP A 619 -10.90 1.32 -67.61
N LYS A 620 -10.96 2.44 -66.89
CA LYS A 620 -9.80 3.25 -66.47
C LYS A 620 -9.29 2.92 -65.07
N GLN A 621 -9.99 2.09 -64.29
CA GLN A 621 -9.60 1.79 -62.90
C GLN A 621 -8.28 1.00 -62.82
N PRO A 622 -7.40 1.30 -61.85
CA PRO A 622 -6.15 0.57 -61.67
C PRO A 622 -6.36 -0.78 -60.98
N THR A 623 -5.43 -1.70 -61.23
CA THR A 623 -5.35 -2.96 -60.48
C THR A 623 -4.34 -2.83 -59.34
N LYS A 624 -4.74 -3.24 -58.12
CA LYS A 624 -3.87 -3.26 -56.93
C LYS A 624 -2.96 -4.48 -57.00
N THR A 625 -1.64 -4.27 -57.03
CA THR A 625 -0.64 -5.35 -57.00
C THR A 625 0.28 -5.19 -55.79
N ILE A 626 0.64 -6.29 -55.14
CA ILE A 626 1.53 -6.28 -53.97
C ILE A 626 2.97 -6.38 -54.47
N LYS A 627 3.81 -5.40 -54.14
CA LYS A 627 5.25 -5.42 -54.43
C LYS A 627 6.04 -5.40 -53.12
N LYS A 628 7.20 -6.06 -53.11
CA LYS A 628 8.07 -6.17 -51.93
C LYS A 628 9.26 -5.22 -52.09
N ARG A 629 9.44 -4.27 -51.18
CA ARG A 629 10.64 -3.42 -51.10
C ARG A 629 11.58 -3.91 -50.00
N LYS A 630 12.89 -3.86 -50.26
CA LYS A 630 13.92 -4.18 -49.27
C LYS A 630 14.19 -2.97 -48.38
N ILE A 631 14.11 -3.13 -47.06
CA ILE A 631 14.48 -2.10 -46.08
C ILE A 631 15.56 -2.67 -45.16
N LYS A 632 16.52 -1.82 -44.79
CA LYS A 632 17.49 -2.11 -43.74
C LYS A 632 16.82 -1.91 -42.38
N LEU A 633 16.72 -2.97 -41.58
CA LEU A 633 16.32 -2.86 -40.17
C LEU A 633 17.47 -2.18 -39.43
N LEU A 634 17.22 -1.03 -38.81
CA LEU A 634 18.24 -0.29 -38.08
C LEU A 634 18.39 -0.89 -36.66
N GLY A 635 19.26 -1.87 -36.53
CA GLY A 635 19.63 -2.52 -35.26
C GLY A 635 20.24 -3.90 -35.52
N ASP A 636 21.56 -3.99 -35.34
CA ASP A 636 22.45 -5.16 -35.42
C ASP A 636 23.12 -5.46 -36.78
N GLU A 637 24.45 -5.59 -36.73
CA GLU A 637 25.44 -5.71 -37.83
C GLU A 637 25.40 -7.06 -38.58
N SER A 638 24.21 -7.63 -38.77
CA SER A 638 23.95 -8.77 -39.66
C SER A 638 23.11 -8.30 -40.84
N GLU A 639 23.52 -8.61 -42.07
CA GLU A 639 22.81 -8.26 -43.32
C GLU A 639 21.48 -9.03 -43.49
N ASP A 640 20.55 -8.90 -42.55
CA ASP A 640 19.19 -9.42 -42.68
C ASP A 640 18.27 -8.32 -43.22
N PHE A 641 17.96 -8.42 -44.52
CA PHE A 641 17.03 -7.54 -45.20
C PHE A 641 15.58 -7.89 -44.84
N GLY A 642 14.87 -6.96 -44.19
CA GLY A 642 13.42 -7.03 -44.05
C GLY A 642 12.73 -6.65 -45.36
N TYR A 643 11.70 -7.39 -45.76
CA TYR A 643 10.82 -7.02 -46.88
C TYR A 643 9.56 -6.34 -46.34
N GLU A 644 9.30 -5.08 -46.71
CA GLU A 644 7.98 -4.47 -46.54
C GLU A 644 7.15 -4.70 -47.81
N GLU A 645 5.96 -5.26 -47.64
CA GLU A 645 4.94 -5.36 -48.69
C GLU A 645 4.24 -4.00 -48.82
N TYR A 646 4.28 -3.38 -50.00
CA TYR A 646 3.53 -2.16 -50.31
C TYR A 646 2.63 -2.39 -51.54
N TYR A 647 1.50 -1.69 -51.58
CA TYR A 647 0.57 -1.75 -52.70
C TYR A 647 1.03 -0.81 -53.82
N ASP A 648 1.11 -1.31 -55.04
CA ASP A 648 1.38 -0.51 -56.24
C ASP A 648 0.18 -0.60 -57.19
N TYR A 649 -0.21 0.54 -57.75
CA TYR A 649 -1.39 0.70 -58.59
C TYR A 649 -0.97 0.75 -60.06
N ILE A 650 -1.39 -0.24 -60.84
CA ILE A 650 -1.09 -0.30 -62.28
C ILE A 650 -2.31 0.17 -63.07
N PHE A 651 -2.19 1.31 -63.75
CA PHE A 651 -3.22 1.83 -64.64
C PHE A 651 -3.16 1.15 -66.01
N PRO A 652 -4.32 0.84 -66.63
CA PRO A 652 -4.38 0.18 -67.94
C PRO A 652 -3.64 0.90 -69.08
N GLU A 653 -3.37 2.19 -68.93
CA GLU A 653 -2.70 3.04 -69.93
C GLU A 653 -1.16 2.96 -69.89
N GLU A 654 -0.55 2.57 -68.76
CA GLU A 654 0.90 2.65 -68.58
C GLU A 654 1.68 1.45 -69.17
N ASN A 655 1.02 0.31 -69.45
CA ASN A 655 1.67 -0.87 -70.02
C ASN A 655 0.84 -1.52 -71.15
N PRO A 656 1.11 -1.18 -72.43
CA PRO A 656 0.50 -1.86 -73.58
C PRO A 656 0.80 -3.37 -73.63
N GLN A 657 1.92 -3.80 -73.04
CA GLN A 657 2.39 -5.19 -73.09
C GLN A 657 1.64 -6.15 -72.13
N GLN A 658 0.94 -5.65 -71.11
CA GLN A 658 0.18 -6.49 -70.16
C GLN A 658 -1.31 -6.65 -70.48
N LYS A 659 -1.87 -5.96 -71.49
CA LYS A 659 -3.26 -6.20 -71.94
C LYS A 659 -3.51 -7.67 -72.29
N ASN A 660 -2.50 -8.36 -72.83
CA ASN A 660 -2.57 -9.79 -73.13
C ASN A 660 -2.47 -10.68 -71.88
N LEU A 661 -1.71 -10.28 -70.85
CA LEU A 661 -1.58 -11.04 -69.61
C LEU A 661 -2.83 -10.90 -68.71
N GLY A 662 -3.44 -9.70 -68.68
CA GLY A 662 -4.66 -9.42 -67.93
C GLY A 662 -5.88 -10.18 -68.47
N MET A 663 -6.04 -10.28 -69.80
CA MET A 663 -7.07 -11.15 -70.39
C MET A 663 -6.85 -12.62 -70.06
N LEU A 664 -5.59 -13.08 -70.05
CA LEU A 664 -5.26 -14.47 -69.76
C LEU A 664 -5.52 -14.82 -68.29
N LEU A 665 -5.25 -13.90 -67.35
CA LEU A 665 -5.52 -14.10 -65.93
C LEU A 665 -7.02 -14.00 -65.59
N ASN A 666 -7.77 -13.11 -66.26
CA ASN A 666 -9.23 -13.04 -66.12
C ASN A 666 -9.91 -14.28 -66.71
N ASN A 667 -9.44 -14.77 -67.85
CA ASN A 667 -9.88 -16.05 -68.41
C ASN A 667 -9.49 -17.23 -67.50
N ALA A 668 -8.34 -17.17 -66.81
CA ALA A 668 -7.96 -18.18 -65.82
C ALA A 668 -8.82 -18.13 -64.55
N LYS A 669 -9.23 -16.95 -64.08
CA LYS A 669 -10.19 -16.80 -62.98
C LYS A 669 -11.60 -17.25 -63.36
N LEU A 670 -12.07 -16.90 -64.55
CA LEU A 670 -13.34 -17.39 -65.11
C LEU A 670 -13.30 -18.91 -65.29
N TRP A 671 -12.19 -19.47 -65.75
CA TRP A 671 -11.98 -20.91 -65.84
C TRP A 671 -11.97 -21.57 -64.46
N LYS A 672 -11.36 -20.95 -63.44
CA LYS A 672 -11.38 -21.44 -62.06
C LYS A 672 -12.77 -21.36 -61.43
N GLN A 673 -13.53 -20.28 -61.64
CA GLN A 673 -14.92 -20.16 -61.20
C GLN A 673 -15.85 -21.15 -61.93
N GLN A 674 -15.61 -21.41 -63.22
CA GLN A 674 -16.33 -22.43 -63.98
C GLN A 674 -15.94 -23.86 -63.56
N GLN A 675 -14.70 -24.08 -63.11
CA GLN A 675 -14.24 -25.34 -62.51
C GLN A 675 -14.89 -25.55 -61.13
N GLU A 676 -14.98 -24.50 -60.30
CA GLU A 676 -15.66 -24.54 -59.00
C GLU A 676 -17.18 -24.73 -59.14
N GLN A 677 -17.82 -24.16 -60.17
CA GLN A 677 -19.24 -24.40 -60.51
C GLN A 677 -19.52 -25.76 -61.17
N LYS A 678 -18.50 -26.46 -61.67
CA LYS A 678 -18.62 -27.82 -62.22
C LYS A 678 -18.30 -28.92 -61.20
N ASN A 679 -17.61 -28.57 -60.11
CA ASN A 679 -17.21 -29.49 -59.03
C ASN A 679 -18.01 -29.27 -57.72
N GLY A 680 -19.04 -28.43 -57.73
CA GLY A 680 -20.10 -28.35 -56.72
C GLY A 680 -21.46 -28.55 -57.38
#